data_AF-A0A9D9GTH6-F1
#
_entry.id   AF-A0A9D9GTH6-F1
#
_cell.length_a   1.000
_cell.length_b   1.000
_cell.length_c   1.000
_cell.angle_alpha   90.00
_cell.angle_beta   90.00
_cell.angle_gamma   90.00
#
_symmetry.space_group_name_H-M   'P 1'
#
loop_
_entity.id
_entity.type
_entity.pdbx_description
1 polymer ?
#
loop_
_entity_poly.entity_id
_entity_poly.type
_entity_poly.pdbx_seq_one_letter_code
_entity_poly.pdbx_strand_id
1 'polypeptide(L)'
;GMESLLCAELNALGALNVKETLAGASFAGTMENAMRICLWSRYASRILLQLVKFKCADDLELYMGCYGVAWEDLFAVEKTIAVEFTGTSSQISNTQYGAQKVKDAVCDHFVKLCGTRPNVERKDPEVLIYAHLRHGECSVGLDLSGHALFWREFERSTGSAPLKENLAAAMLARASYQGGNFYDPMCGSGTLMLEAALLATDTAPGLKRRHYGFFNFKTFDKELWDKLIEEAQERSQAGIAKALSQGIKIMGSDADARMIERARENAEHAGFGQLLSFSQCAISELKDNPFKDSTLPLTIVTNPPYGERMGNFNELILLYSDLGAKLKALFGGARLAVISSSEDLLSCLRLKGEKSYTLYNGALECQLRVFTLEEGADPASLLTADGHAIPPAPDFVNRLSKNLKNLKKWAEAEGLNAYRIYDADIPEYNAAVDLYDDYVVLQEYQAPASVARGLARRRLLDMIAALQLTLKIKGSQLIVKSRQRQKGSAQYEKNEESAHRTVEVRENGLVFKAALDDYLDSGIFFDSRPIRALIKEKAAGKDFLNLFAYTCTASAAAAAGGAASTLSVDMSRTYLEWGIENFTLNKLKVNERNEFLQADCLAYLSQDQNRRFDLIYIDPPTFSNSKRMSRSFEVERDQTALLSNLTRHLKSEGEVIFCCNKRGFKLDAEALKPYGFVSCEDVSAKTIPLDCAHDSKIHCCFILTYQESAKTAEPEPMAEVQGMPRWSKILKGPRGVFAGRVEEGRRSGRTLGRREPFSKNSSRAAFGGSAFERTERTERSWEHADKFERGAVSGSGSAAPRANEHVWGAVSGTAAAYRSEAAAAEGSAFSEGQERAARPFERTGRDFARSERSGRQRGGRELSRGKRPASWGDDRRSAGAHRSSGQGSFRAERTERSFKGGRDFKGGRDGRSGRFERAVRPEPRTVRVWGPEGVKTEED
;
A
#
# COMPACT_ATOMS: atom_id res chain seq x y z
N GLY A 1 -7.80 -20.07 -7.37
CA GLY A 1 -8.87 -19.29 -8.05
C GLY A 1 -8.88 -19.36 -9.58
N MET A 2 -8.05 -20.20 -10.23
CA MET A 2 -8.04 -20.39 -11.69
C MET A 2 -8.51 -21.79 -12.12
N GLU A 3 -8.85 -22.64 -11.17
CA GLU A 3 -9.11 -24.07 -11.32
C GLU A 3 -10.35 -24.33 -12.19
N SER A 4 -11.40 -23.53 -11.99
CA SER A 4 -12.61 -23.52 -12.84
C SER A 4 -12.35 -23.10 -14.30
N LEU A 5 -11.41 -22.18 -14.55
CA LEU A 5 -11.02 -21.78 -15.91
C LEU A 5 -10.21 -22.88 -16.60
N LEU A 6 -9.25 -23.45 -15.86
CA LEU A 6 -8.47 -24.61 -16.29
C LEU A 6 -9.36 -25.82 -16.61
N CYS A 7 -10.37 -26.11 -15.79
CA CYS A 7 -11.29 -27.21 -16.06
C CYS A 7 -12.09 -26.99 -17.36
N ALA A 8 -12.54 -25.76 -17.63
CA ALA A 8 -13.21 -25.44 -18.89
C ALA A 8 -12.26 -25.59 -20.11
N GLU A 9 -11.03 -25.09 -19.98
CA GLU A 9 -9.99 -25.19 -21.01
C GLU A 9 -9.60 -26.65 -21.31
N LEU A 10 -9.41 -27.48 -20.29
CA LEU A 10 -9.10 -28.90 -20.45
C LEU A 10 -10.20 -29.65 -21.22
N ASN A 11 -11.49 -29.42 -20.88
CA ASN A 11 -12.61 -30.02 -21.62
C ASN A 11 -12.65 -29.54 -23.08
N ALA A 12 -12.39 -28.25 -23.34
CA ALA A 12 -12.34 -27.70 -24.70
C ALA A 12 -11.18 -28.27 -25.53
N LEU A 13 -10.06 -28.65 -24.90
CA LEU A 13 -8.91 -29.32 -25.52
C LEU A 13 -9.07 -30.86 -25.61
N GLY A 14 -10.27 -31.39 -25.36
CA GLY A 14 -10.61 -32.80 -25.53
C GLY A 14 -10.18 -33.71 -24.36
N ALA A 15 -9.85 -33.14 -23.20
CA ALA A 15 -9.57 -33.94 -22.01
C ALA A 15 -10.83 -34.64 -21.49
N LEU A 16 -10.69 -35.90 -21.07
CA LEU A 16 -11.78 -36.72 -20.54
C LEU A 16 -11.77 -36.70 -19.00
N ASN A 17 -12.94 -36.93 -18.39
CA ASN A 17 -13.09 -37.08 -16.93
C ASN A 17 -12.45 -35.95 -16.09
N VAL A 18 -12.47 -34.71 -16.61
CA VAL A 18 -11.89 -33.53 -15.95
C VAL A 18 -12.56 -33.29 -14.59
N LYS A 19 -11.75 -33.15 -13.54
CA LYS A 19 -12.18 -32.90 -12.17
C LYS A 19 -11.31 -31.81 -11.54
N GLU A 20 -11.96 -30.86 -10.89
CA GLU A 20 -11.30 -29.82 -10.10
C GLU A 20 -10.62 -30.42 -8.86
N THR A 21 -9.47 -29.87 -8.49
CA THR A 21 -8.68 -30.27 -7.31
C THR A 21 -8.08 -29.03 -6.65
N LEU A 22 -7.56 -29.14 -5.43
CA LEU A 22 -6.89 -28.03 -4.77
C LEU A 22 -5.71 -27.53 -5.63
N ALA A 23 -5.73 -26.23 -5.98
CA ALA A 23 -4.75 -25.56 -6.82
C ALA A 23 -4.48 -26.21 -8.21
N GLY A 24 -5.43 -26.98 -8.76
CA GLY A 24 -5.20 -27.73 -10.01
C GLY A 24 -6.40 -28.51 -10.53
N ALA A 25 -6.17 -29.43 -11.48
CA ALA A 25 -7.19 -30.29 -12.04
C ALA A 25 -6.64 -31.67 -12.45
N SER A 26 -7.43 -32.73 -12.36
CA SER A 26 -7.10 -34.07 -12.88
C SER A 26 -7.97 -34.44 -14.06
N PHE A 27 -7.40 -35.12 -15.07
CA PHE A 27 -8.10 -35.56 -16.28
C PHE A 27 -7.53 -36.90 -16.80
N ALA A 28 -8.12 -37.44 -17.85
CA ALA A 28 -7.60 -38.59 -18.61
C ALA A 28 -7.55 -38.25 -20.11
N GLY A 29 -6.67 -38.91 -20.85
CA GLY A 29 -6.52 -38.68 -22.30
C GLY A 29 -5.42 -39.54 -22.92
N THR A 30 -5.19 -39.34 -24.21
CA THR A 30 -4.03 -39.88 -24.93
C THR A 30 -2.79 -39.01 -24.71
N MET A 31 -1.62 -39.47 -25.17
CA MET A 31 -0.43 -38.61 -25.22
C MET A 31 -0.62 -37.42 -26.18
N GLU A 32 -1.42 -37.57 -27.24
CA GLU A 32 -1.82 -36.44 -28.11
C GLU A 32 -2.55 -35.36 -27.31
N ASN A 33 -3.58 -35.75 -26.52
CA ASN A 33 -4.29 -34.78 -25.67
C ASN A 33 -3.30 -34.09 -24.71
N ALA A 34 -2.38 -34.84 -24.10
CA ALA A 34 -1.43 -34.29 -23.15
C ALA A 34 -0.44 -33.30 -23.80
N MET A 35 0.10 -33.61 -24.98
CA MET A 35 0.96 -32.70 -25.76
C MET A 35 0.18 -31.46 -26.24
N ARG A 36 -1.03 -31.65 -26.79
CA ARG A 36 -1.94 -30.58 -27.20
C ARG A 36 -2.27 -29.65 -26.02
N ILE A 37 -2.50 -30.19 -24.82
CA ILE A 37 -2.74 -29.40 -23.60
C ILE A 37 -1.48 -28.63 -23.15
N CYS A 38 -0.27 -29.21 -23.29
CA CYS A 38 0.98 -28.49 -23.02
C CYS A 38 1.24 -27.33 -24.00
N LEU A 39 0.81 -27.47 -25.26
CA LEU A 39 0.92 -26.44 -26.29
C LEU A 39 -0.14 -25.34 -26.13
N TRP A 40 -1.38 -25.70 -25.80
CA TRP A 40 -2.53 -24.80 -25.84
C TRP A 40 -2.99 -24.22 -24.50
N SER A 41 -2.63 -24.80 -23.34
CA SER A 41 -3.15 -24.34 -22.05
C SER A 41 -2.60 -22.97 -21.64
N ARG A 42 -3.51 -22.02 -21.41
CA ARG A 42 -3.22 -20.67 -20.93
C ARG A 42 -3.12 -20.63 -19.41
N TYR A 43 -3.91 -21.44 -18.70
CA TYR A 43 -4.04 -21.35 -17.23
C TYR A 43 -3.12 -22.29 -16.45
N ALA A 44 -2.76 -23.45 -17.00
CA ALA A 44 -1.94 -24.44 -16.29
C ALA A 44 -0.55 -23.90 -15.89
N SER A 45 -0.03 -24.39 -14.76
CA SER A 45 1.36 -24.12 -14.34
C SER A 45 2.32 -25.22 -14.81
N ARG A 46 1.93 -26.50 -14.64
CA ARG A 46 2.61 -27.69 -15.18
C ARG A 46 1.59 -28.80 -15.45
N ILE A 47 1.83 -29.65 -16.44
CA ILE A 47 1.04 -30.86 -16.71
C ILE A 47 1.88 -32.09 -16.32
N LEU A 48 1.41 -32.87 -15.35
CA LEU A 48 2.11 -34.05 -14.83
C LEU A 48 1.40 -35.34 -15.23
N LEU A 49 2.12 -36.27 -15.87
CA LEU A 49 1.64 -37.63 -16.12
C LEU A 49 1.75 -38.45 -14.82
N GLN A 50 0.62 -38.85 -14.23
CA GLN A 50 0.63 -39.73 -13.06
C GLN A 50 0.97 -41.15 -13.50
N LEU A 51 2.08 -41.71 -13.01
CA LEU A 51 2.51 -43.07 -13.31
C LEU A 51 1.89 -44.08 -12.36
N VAL A 52 1.99 -43.82 -11.05
CA VAL A 52 1.57 -44.75 -9.99
C VAL A 52 1.07 -43.99 -8.77
N LYS A 53 0.22 -44.65 -7.97
CA LYS A 53 -0.21 -44.20 -6.65
C LYS A 53 -0.23 -45.40 -5.70
N PHE A 54 0.38 -45.27 -4.54
CA PHE A 54 0.56 -46.36 -3.57
C PHE A 54 0.48 -45.84 -2.12
N LYS A 55 0.28 -46.75 -1.16
CA LYS A 55 0.34 -46.42 0.27
C LYS A 55 1.79 -46.20 0.69
N CYS A 56 2.02 -45.22 1.56
CA CYS A 56 3.34 -44.74 1.94
C CYS A 56 3.31 -44.26 3.40
N ALA A 57 3.48 -45.19 4.33
CA ALA A 57 3.60 -44.93 5.76
C ALA A 57 5.01 -44.47 6.17
N ASP A 58 6.04 -45.04 5.53
CA ASP A 58 7.45 -44.81 5.83
C ASP A 58 8.31 -44.62 4.55
N ASP A 59 9.62 -44.51 4.73
CA ASP A 59 10.57 -44.26 3.64
C ASP A 59 11.03 -45.54 2.91
N LEU A 60 10.73 -46.72 3.44
CA LEU A 60 10.91 -48.00 2.75
C LEU A 60 9.76 -48.25 1.78
N GLU A 61 8.51 -47.98 2.17
CA GLU A 61 7.37 -47.98 1.24
C GLU A 61 7.55 -46.93 0.13
N LEU A 62 8.05 -45.72 0.46
CA LEU A 62 8.40 -44.72 -0.54
C LEU A 62 9.45 -45.25 -1.53
N TYR A 63 10.55 -45.80 -1.01
CA TYR A 63 11.62 -46.35 -1.85
C TYR A 63 11.10 -47.48 -2.73
N MET A 64 10.40 -48.48 -2.17
CA MET A 64 9.89 -49.64 -2.91
C MET A 64 8.85 -49.26 -3.96
N GLY A 65 7.94 -48.33 -3.67
CA GLY A 65 6.93 -47.86 -4.61
C GLY A 65 7.50 -47.04 -5.77
N CYS A 66 8.59 -46.29 -5.55
CA CYS A 66 9.33 -45.61 -6.61
C CYS A 66 10.26 -46.55 -7.38
N TYR A 67 10.89 -47.51 -6.71
CA TYR A 67 11.75 -48.52 -7.31
C TYR A 67 10.96 -49.44 -8.25
N GLY A 68 9.72 -49.81 -7.88
CA GLY A 68 8.86 -50.70 -8.66
C GLY A 68 8.25 -50.12 -9.94
N VAL A 69 8.62 -48.90 -10.35
CA VAL A 69 8.20 -48.28 -11.61
C VAL A 69 9.19 -48.66 -12.72
N ALA A 70 8.68 -49.09 -13.87
CA ALA A 70 9.49 -49.37 -15.06
C ALA A 70 10.01 -48.07 -15.72
N TRP A 71 10.96 -47.39 -15.09
CA TRP A 71 11.57 -46.15 -15.59
C TRP A 71 12.26 -46.32 -16.95
N GLU A 72 12.75 -47.52 -17.24
CA GLU A 72 13.39 -47.91 -18.49
C GLU A 72 12.43 -47.90 -19.69
N ASP A 73 11.12 -48.04 -19.49
CA ASP A 73 10.12 -47.90 -20.55
C ASP A 73 9.81 -46.42 -20.84
N LEU A 74 10.18 -45.52 -19.92
CA LEU A 74 9.81 -44.11 -19.95
C LEU A 74 10.93 -43.23 -20.48
N PHE A 75 12.18 -43.41 -20.04
CA PHE A 75 13.33 -42.64 -20.50
C PHE A 75 14.62 -43.48 -20.57
N ALA A 76 15.66 -42.93 -21.20
CA ALA A 76 16.97 -43.57 -21.35
C ALA A 76 17.90 -43.21 -20.17
N VAL A 77 18.79 -44.11 -19.76
CA VAL A 77 19.60 -43.96 -18.54
C VAL A 77 20.62 -42.81 -18.64
N GLU A 78 20.94 -42.40 -19.85
CA GLU A 78 21.81 -41.26 -20.17
C GLU A 78 21.17 -39.91 -19.80
N LYS A 79 19.83 -39.87 -19.64
CA LYS A 79 19.08 -38.64 -19.35
C LYS A 79 19.33 -38.14 -17.93
N THR A 80 19.47 -36.83 -17.81
CA THR A 80 19.57 -36.12 -16.54
C THR A 80 18.21 -36.08 -15.82
N ILE A 81 18.21 -36.41 -14.53
CA ILE A 81 16.99 -36.46 -13.70
C ILE A 81 17.01 -35.44 -12.56
N ALA A 82 15.82 -34.95 -12.21
CA ALA A 82 15.55 -34.30 -10.94
C ALA A 82 14.34 -34.93 -10.25
N VAL A 83 14.22 -34.70 -8.94
CA VAL A 83 12.98 -34.99 -8.19
C VAL A 83 12.52 -33.73 -7.48
N GLU A 84 11.25 -33.37 -7.68
CA GLU A 84 10.54 -32.44 -6.82
C GLU A 84 9.53 -33.22 -5.95
N PHE A 85 9.67 -33.10 -4.63
CA PHE A 85 8.85 -33.82 -3.64
C PHE A 85 8.03 -32.84 -2.81
N THR A 86 6.75 -33.12 -2.63
CA THR A 86 5.81 -32.27 -1.90
C THR A 86 5.00 -33.06 -0.87
N GLY A 87 4.57 -32.39 0.19
CA GLY A 87 3.88 -33.00 1.33
C GLY A 87 4.84 -33.66 2.34
N THR A 88 4.28 -34.19 3.42
CA THR A 88 5.01 -34.73 4.58
C THR A 88 4.23 -35.87 5.26
N SER A 89 4.94 -36.65 6.09
CA SER A 89 4.35 -37.58 7.07
C SER A 89 5.14 -37.53 8.39
N SER A 90 4.70 -38.28 9.40
CA SER A 90 5.44 -38.45 10.66
C SER A 90 6.82 -39.11 10.48
N GLN A 91 7.00 -39.91 9.43
CA GLN A 91 8.28 -40.54 9.07
C GLN A 91 9.06 -39.71 8.04
N ILE A 92 8.37 -38.94 7.19
CA ILE A 92 8.95 -38.14 6.10
C ILE A 92 8.58 -36.67 6.35
N SER A 93 9.20 -36.09 7.37
CA SER A 93 8.95 -34.72 7.84
C SER A 93 9.68 -33.63 7.03
N ASN A 94 10.52 -34.01 6.06
CA ASN A 94 11.32 -33.10 5.25
C ASN A 94 11.24 -33.47 3.75
N THR A 95 10.82 -32.52 2.92
CA THR A 95 10.67 -32.70 1.48
C THR A 95 11.99 -32.98 0.75
N GLN A 96 13.13 -32.45 1.22
CA GLN A 96 14.45 -32.79 0.67
C GLN A 96 14.80 -34.26 0.91
N TYR A 97 14.38 -34.84 2.04
CA TYR A 97 14.60 -36.26 2.36
C TYR A 97 13.70 -37.17 1.49
N GLY A 98 12.43 -36.79 1.31
CA GLY A 98 11.53 -37.45 0.36
C GLY A 98 12.07 -37.42 -1.07
N ALA A 99 12.49 -36.25 -1.56
CA ALA A 99 13.10 -36.10 -2.88
C ALA A 99 14.37 -36.95 -3.03
N GLN A 100 15.22 -36.99 -2.00
CA GLN A 100 16.39 -37.85 -1.98
C GLN A 100 16.02 -39.33 -2.11
N LYS A 101 15.07 -39.83 -1.31
CA LYS A 101 14.65 -41.25 -1.31
C LYS A 101 14.07 -41.71 -2.64
N VAL A 102 13.22 -40.89 -3.27
CA VAL A 102 12.71 -41.15 -4.63
C VAL A 102 13.86 -41.18 -5.64
N LYS A 103 14.76 -40.19 -5.59
CA LYS A 103 15.93 -40.10 -6.48
C LYS A 103 16.88 -41.30 -6.31
N ASP A 104 17.07 -41.78 -5.08
CA ASP A 104 17.88 -42.98 -4.80
C ASP A 104 17.21 -44.23 -5.40
N ALA A 105 15.91 -44.44 -5.16
CA ALA A 105 15.15 -45.55 -5.74
C ALA A 105 15.18 -45.60 -7.28
N VAL A 106 15.05 -44.45 -7.94
CA VAL A 106 15.16 -44.33 -9.42
C VAL A 106 16.57 -44.67 -9.89
N CYS A 107 17.60 -44.18 -9.19
CA CYS A 107 18.99 -44.47 -9.53
C CYS A 107 19.32 -45.96 -9.39
N ASP A 108 18.91 -46.58 -8.27
CA ASP A 108 19.24 -47.95 -7.94
C ASP A 108 18.51 -48.96 -8.86
N HIS A 109 17.32 -48.60 -9.36
CA HIS A 109 16.61 -49.36 -10.39
C HIS A 109 17.42 -49.48 -11.69
N PHE A 110 17.88 -48.34 -12.25
CA PHE A 110 18.74 -48.34 -13.42
C PHE A 110 20.07 -49.07 -13.17
N VAL A 111 20.72 -48.84 -12.02
CA VAL A 111 21.98 -49.53 -11.66
C VAL A 111 21.81 -51.05 -11.63
N LYS A 112 20.68 -51.56 -11.12
CA LYS A 112 20.40 -53.00 -11.12
C LYS A 112 20.06 -53.55 -12.51
N LEU A 113 19.40 -52.76 -13.36
CA LEU A 113 18.94 -53.18 -14.68
C LEU A 113 20.06 -53.19 -15.73
N CYS A 114 20.86 -52.13 -15.81
CA CYS A 114 21.86 -51.92 -16.84
C CYS A 114 23.28 -51.59 -16.33
N GLY A 115 23.50 -51.58 -15.00
CA GLY A 115 24.82 -51.32 -14.40
C GLY A 115 25.23 -49.84 -14.38
N THR A 116 24.45 -48.96 -14.99
CA THR A 116 24.70 -47.51 -15.08
C THR A 116 23.66 -46.71 -14.32
N ARG A 117 24.02 -45.48 -13.91
CA ARG A 117 23.18 -44.60 -13.10
C ARG A 117 22.86 -43.31 -13.87
N PRO A 118 21.60 -42.81 -13.86
CA PRO A 118 21.28 -41.51 -14.44
C PRO A 118 21.96 -40.37 -13.67
N ASN A 119 22.42 -39.37 -14.43
CA ASN A 119 23.01 -38.15 -13.86
C ASN A 119 21.93 -37.26 -13.23
N VAL A 120 22.30 -36.45 -12.25
CA VAL A 120 21.36 -35.58 -11.52
C VAL A 120 21.71 -34.11 -11.76
N GLU A 121 20.88 -33.43 -12.55
CA GLU A 121 20.89 -31.96 -12.69
C GLU A 121 19.68 -31.39 -11.94
N ARG A 122 19.82 -30.23 -11.31
CA ARG A 122 18.78 -29.61 -10.47
C ARG A 122 18.16 -28.36 -11.08
N LYS A 123 18.84 -27.70 -12.02
CA LYS A 123 18.39 -26.45 -12.66
C LYS A 123 17.59 -26.71 -13.93
N ASP A 124 18.13 -27.55 -14.81
CA ASP A 124 17.57 -27.87 -16.11
C ASP A 124 17.67 -29.39 -16.38
N PRO A 125 16.84 -30.21 -15.70
CA PRO A 125 16.80 -31.65 -15.89
C PRO A 125 16.03 -32.02 -17.16
N GLU A 126 16.56 -32.96 -17.93
CA GLU A 126 15.83 -33.54 -19.06
C GLU A 126 14.55 -34.27 -18.62
N VAL A 127 14.56 -34.89 -17.43
CA VAL A 127 13.40 -35.56 -16.85
C VAL A 127 13.17 -35.10 -15.40
N LEU A 128 12.09 -34.35 -15.18
CA LEU A 128 11.64 -33.93 -13.85
C LEU A 128 10.58 -34.91 -13.32
N ILE A 129 10.94 -35.64 -12.26
CA ILE A 129 10.07 -36.58 -11.56
C ILE A 129 9.36 -35.83 -10.42
N TYR A 130 8.04 -35.96 -10.35
CA TYR A 130 7.23 -35.40 -9.26
C TYR A 130 6.75 -36.49 -8.32
N ALA A 131 6.87 -36.25 -7.01
CA ALA A 131 6.30 -37.07 -5.96
C ALA A 131 5.48 -36.21 -4.99
N HIS A 132 4.25 -36.64 -4.70
CA HIS A 132 3.36 -35.97 -3.76
C HIS A 132 2.86 -36.95 -2.71
N LEU A 133 3.24 -36.74 -1.45
CA LEU A 133 2.84 -37.55 -0.29
C LEU A 133 1.74 -36.85 0.49
N ARG A 134 0.54 -37.44 0.56
CA ARG A 134 -0.59 -36.87 1.32
C ARG A 134 -1.47 -37.96 1.90
N HIS A 135 -1.88 -37.79 3.15
CA HIS A 135 -2.77 -38.71 3.88
C HIS A 135 -2.34 -40.19 3.87
N GLY A 136 -1.02 -40.46 3.88
CA GLY A 136 -0.47 -41.82 3.84
C GLY A 136 -0.46 -42.48 2.46
N GLU A 137 -0.68 -41.72 1.38
CA GLU A 137 -0.53 -42.18 0.00
C GLU A 137 0.49 -41.30 -0.75
N CYS A 138 1.41 -41.94 -1.47
CA CYS A 138 2.28 -41.25 -2.41
C CYS A 138 1.73 -41.39 -3.84
N SER A 139 1.71 -40.29 -4.58
CA SER A 139 1.46 -40.27 -6.03
C SER A 139 2.74 -39.84 -6.74
N VAL A 140 3.19 -40.63 -7.72
CA VAL A 140 4.45 -40.40 -8.46
C VAL A 140 4.15 -40.23 -9.95
N GLY A 141 4.84 -39.29 -10.58
CA GLY A 141 4.63 -38.93 -11.98
C GLY A 141 5.83 -38.23 -12.62
N LEU A 142 5.69 -37.90 -13.91
CA LEU A 142 6.67 -37.13 -14.69
C LEU A 142 6.06 -35.80 -15.13
N ASP A 143 6.86 -34.73 -15.15
CA ASP A 143 6.46 -33.48 -15.77
C ASP A 143 6.52 -33.57 -17.30
N LEU A 144 5.42 -33.16 -17.94
CA LEU A 144 5.33 -33.01 -19.39
C LEU A 144 5.75 -31.60 -19.82
N SER A 145 5.69 -30.60 -18.94
CA SER A 145 5.96 -29.20 -19.26
C SER A 145 7.46 -28.84 -19.29
N GLY A 146 8.30 -29.46 -18.47
CA GLY A 146 9.74 -29.18 -18.39
C GLY A 146 10.01 -27.85 -17.67
N HIS A 147 9.85 -26.73 -18.37
CA HIS A 147 9.67 -25.41 -17.76
C HIS A 147 8.19 -25.14 -17.49
N ALA A 148 7.86 -24.38 -16.45
CA ALA A 148 6.46 -24.06 -16.13
C ALA A 148 5.77 -23.30 -17.30
N LEU A 149 4.53 -23.67 -17.62
CA LEU A 149 3.85 -23.26 -18.87
C LEU A 149 3.53 -21.76 -18.96
N PHE A 150 3.50 -21.03 -17.83
CA PHE A 150 3.35 -19.57 -17.88
C PHE A 150 4.53 -18.90 -18.59
N TRP A 151 5.73 -19.49 -18.55
CA TRP A 151 6.86 -18.98 -19.32
C TRP A 151 6.67 -19.34 -20.80
N ARG A 152 6.21 -18.37 -21.60
CA ARG A 152 5.88 -18.56 -23.03
C ARG A 152 7.11 -18.51 -23.96
N GLU A 153 8.30 -18.30 -23.40
CA GLU A 153 9.60 -18.27 -24.11
C GLU A 153 9.72 -17.21 -25.23
N PHE A 154 8.97 -16.10 -25.16
CA PHE A 154 9.07 -14.93 -26.06
C PHE A 154 10.36 -14.08 -25.88
N GLU A 155 11.49 -14.68 -25.47
CA GLU A 155 12.79 -14.01 -25.25
C GLU A 155 12.67 -12.63 -24.58
N ARG A 156 11.92 -12.60 -23.47
CA ARG A 156 11.20 -11.43 -22.95
C ARG A 156 12.01 -10.59 -21.95
N SER A 157 12.11 -9.28 -22.17
CA SER A 157 12.68 -8.33 -21.19
C SER A 157 11.62 -7.88 -20.18
N THR A 158 11.92 -7.96 -18.87
CA THR A 158 10.93 -7.71 -17.79
C THR A 158 11.34 -6.61 -16.82
N GLY A 159 10.35 -5.88 -16.30
CA GLY A 159 10.52 -4.96 -15.16
C GLY A 159 10.70 -5.68 -13.82
N SER A 160 10.75 -4.91 -12.74
CA SER A 160 10.70 -5.42 -11.36
C SER A 160 9.34 -6.09 -11.08
N ALA A 161 9.36 -7.38 -10.73
CA ALA A 161 8.19 -8.20 -10.40
C ALA A 161 7.06 -8.21 -11.48
N PRO A 162 7.29 -8.81 -12.66
CA PRO A 162 6.28 -8.91 -13.72
C PRO A 162 5.07 -9.76 -13.30
N LEU A 163 3.91 -9.43 -13.86
CA LEU A 163 2.70 -10.26 -13.79
C LEU A 163 2.95 -11.61 -14.50
N LYS A 164 2.50 -12.72 -13.90
CA LYS A 164 2.55 -14.03 -14.54
C LYS A 164 1.56 -14.11 -15.71
N GLU A 165 1.98 -14.74 -16.79
CA GLU A 165 1.25 -14.86 -18.04
C GLU A 165 -0.06 -15.65 -17.90
N ASN A 166 -0.07 -16.71 -17.09
CA ASN A 166 -1.30 -17.46 -16.80
C ASN A 166 -2.30 -16.68 -15.93
N LEU A 167 -1.81 -15.79 -15.05
CA LEU A 167 -2.63 -14.85 -14.30
C LEU A 167 -3.18 -13.74 -15.21
N ALA A 168 -2.38 -13.24 -16.16
CA ALA A 168 -2.84 -12.28 -17.18
C ALA A 168 -3.95 -12.88 -18.06
N ALA A 169 -3.76 -14.11 -18.56
CA ALA A 169 -4.80 -14.85 -19.29
C ALA A 169 -6.08 -15.05 -18.44
N ALA A 170 -5.94 -15.37 -17.14
CA ALA A 170 -7.07 -15.48 -16.23
C ALA A 170 -7.80 -14.15 -16.03
N MET A 171 -7.08 -13.02 -15.94
CA MET A 171 -7.67 -11.68 -15.86
C MET A 171 -8.49 -11.35 -17.11
N LEU A 172 -7.97 -11.62 -18.31
CA LEU A 172 -8.67 -11.43 -19.58
C LEU A 172 -9.96 -12.29 -19.65
N ALA A 173 -9.88 -13.56 -19.25
CA ALA A 173 -11.03 -14.46 -19.23
C ALA A 173 -12.10 -14.06 -18.20
N ARG A 174 -11.71 -13.59 -17.00
CA ARG A 174 -12.64 -13.04 -16.00
C ARG A 174 -13.22 -11.68 -16.44
N ALA A 175 -12.50 -10.91 -17.25
CA ALA A 175 -13.00 -9.73 -17.95
C ALA A 175 -13.89 -10.07 -19.17
N SER A 176 -14.12 -11.34 -19.47
CA SER A 176 -14.90 -11.82 -20.63
C SER A 176 -14.31 -11.46 -22.01
N TYR A 177 -13.00 -11.21 -22.12
CA TYR A 177 -12.36 -10.93 -23.40
C TYR A 177 -12.35 -12.17 -24.31
N GLN A 178 -12.73 -12.00 -25.58
CA GLN A 178 -12.84 -13.08 -26.59
C GLN A 178 -12.26 -12.63 -27.95
N GLY A 179 -11.31 -11.70 -27.94
CA GLY A 179 -10.93 -10.92 -29.12
C GLY A 179 -11.72 -9.62 -29.23
N GLY A 180 -11.51 -8.88 -30.33
CA GLY A 180 -11.92 -7.48 -30.44
C GLY A 180 -10.89 -6.51 -29.83
N ASN A 181 -11.26 -5.25 -29.65
CA ASN A 181 -10.31 -4.23 -29.22
C ASN A 181 -9.88 -4.43 -27.76
N PHE A 182 -8.61 -4.13 -27.49
CA PHE A 182 -8.02 -4.26 -26.16
C PHE A 182 -7.20 -3.01 -25.78
N TYR A 183 -7.29 -2.60 -24.52
CA TYR A 183 -6.46 -1.53 -23.95
C TYR A 183 -5.93 -1.88 -22.55
N ASP A 184 -4.64 -1.65 -22.30
CA ASP A 184 -4.09 -1.55 -20.94
C ASP A 184 -3.44 -0.16 -20.73
N PRO A 185 -4.06 0.75 -19.96
CA PRO A 185 -3.53 2.10 -19.74
C PRO A 185 -2.27 2.18 -18.86
N MET A 186 -1.84 1.09 -18.22
CA MET A 186 -0.59 0.96 -17.45
C MET A 186 0.04 -0.41 -17.74
N CYS A 187 0.39 -0.62 -19.01
CA CYS A 187 0.74 -1.93 -19.56
C CYS A 187 2.11 -2.49 -19.11
N GLY A 188 2.98 -1.66 -18.51
CA GLY A 188 4.34 -2.03 -18.13
C GLY A 188 5.10 -2.68 -19.30
N SER A 189 5.55 -3.92 -19.11
CA SER A 189 6.25 -4.71 -20.14
C SER A 189 5.33 -5.44 -21.15
N GLY A 190 4.06 -5.02 -21.27
CA GLY A 190 3.10 -5.51 -22.27
C GLY A 190 2.41 -6.84 -21.98
N THR A 191 2.54 -7.41 -20.76
CA THR A 191 2.09 -8.80 -20.47
C THR A 191 0.62 -9.06 -20.79
N LEU A 192 -0.28 -8.15 -20.39
CA LEU A 192 -1.72 -8.29 -20.65
C LEU A 192 -2.06 -8.16 -22.14
N MET A 193 -1.35 -7.29 -22.88
CA MET A 193 -1.51 -7.15 -24.32
C MET A 193 -1.03 -8.37 -25.10
N LEU A 194 0.05 -9.04 -24.66
CA LEU A 194 0.53 -10.27 -25.29
C LEU A 194 -0.48 -11.42 -25.14
N GLU A 195 -1.03 -11.65 -23.94
CA GLU A 195 -2.09 -12.67 -23.77
C GLU A 195 -3.40 -12.27 -24.47
N ALA A 196 -3.71 -10.98 -24.61
CA ALA A 196 -4.80 -10.50 -25.46
C ALA A 196 -4.54 -10.79 -26.94
N ALA A 197 -3.31 -10.59 -27.43
CA ALA A 197 -2.90 -10.93 -28.80
C ALA A 197 -3.06 -12.43 -29.07
N LEU A 198 -2.54 -13.27 -28.17
CA LEU A 198 -2.64 -14.73 -28.29
C LEU A 198 -4.10 -15.22 -28.29
N LEU A 199 -5.01 -14.54 -27.59
CA LEU A 199 -6.45 -14.84 -27.61
C LEU A 199 -7.13 -14.34 -28.89
N ALA A 200 -6.89 -13.09 -29.30
CA ALA A 200 -7.50 -12.47 -30.48
C ALA A 200 -7.10 -13.13 -31.80
N THR A 201 -5.93 -13.77 -31.84
CA THR A 201 -5.34 -14.42 -33.02
C THR A 201 -5.39 -15.95 -32.96
N ASP A 202 -6.08 -16.55 -31.99
CA ASP A 202 -6.08 -18.01 -31.75
C ASP A 202 -4.67 -18.65 -31.74
N THR A 203 -3.68 -17.90 -31.28
CA THR A 203 -2.29 -18.37 -31.20
C THR A 203 -2.08 -19.16 -29.92
N ALA A 204 -1.50 -20.36 -30.05
CA ALA A 204 -1.19 -21.23 -28.92
C ALA A 204 -0.12 -20.57 -28.00
N PRO A 205 -0.34 -20.49 -26.67
CA PRO A 205 0.63 -19.90 -25.74
C PRO A 205 2.00 -20.63 -25.73
N GLY A 206 2.02 -21.92 -26.08
CA GLY A 206 3.25 -22.70 -26.19
C GLY A 206 3.99 -22.61 -27.53
N LEU A 207 3.47 -21.89 -28.53
CA LEU A 207 3.96 -21.97 -29.92
C LEU A 207 5.45 -21.58 -30.11
N LYS A 208 5.97 -20.71 -29.24
CA LYS A 208 7.37 -20.25 -29.27
C LYS A 208 8.29 -21.06 -28.35
N ARG A 209 7.74 -21.97 -27.54
CA ARG A 209 8.51 -22.76 -26.56
C ARG A 209 9.36 -23.82 -27.23
N ARG A 210 10.62 -23.90 -26.81
CA ARG A 210 11.62 -24.87 -27.27
C ARG A 210 11.78 -26.03 -26.28
N HIS A 211 11.24 -25.92 -25.07
CA HIS A 211 11.45 -26.87 -23.98
C HIS A 211 10.14 -27.49 -23.46
N TYR A 212 10.04 -28.82 -23.56
CA TYR A 212 8.98 -29.66 -23.01
C TYR A 212 9.56 -30.94 -22.43
N GLY A 213 9.05 -31.40 -21.28
CA GLY A 213 9.58 -32.59 -20.58
C GLY A 213 9.39 -33.88 -21.37
N PHE A 214 8.28 -34.00 -22.12
CA PHE A 214 8.00 -35.19 -22.91
C PHE A 214 8.95 -35.42 -24.09
N PHE A 215 9.72 -34.41 -24.53
CA PHE A 215 10.75 -34.59 -25.58
C PHE A 215 11.85 -35.60 -25.20
N ASN A 216 12.04 -35.86 -23.89
CA ASN A 216 13.07 -36.76 -23.39
C ASN A 216 12.56 -38.20 -23.13
N PHE A 217 11.30 -38.49 -23.45
CA PHE A 217 10.69 -39.78 -23.17
C PHE A 217 10.81 -40.73 -24.38
N LYS A 218 10.96 -42.03 -24.12
CA LYS A 218 10.99 -43.08 -25.16
C LYS A 218 9.68 -43.20 -25.95
N THR A 219 8.57 -42.71 -25.39
CA THR A 219 7.24 -42.69 -26.03
C THR A 219 6.93 -41.37 -26.73
N PHE A 220 7.94 -40.54 -27.04
CA PHE A 220 7.73 -39.28 -27.75
C PHE A 220 7.50 -39.52 -29.24
N ASP A 221 6.28 -39.24 -29.70
CA ASP A 221 5.94 -39.24 -31.12
C ASP A 221 6.24 -37.86 -31.72
N LYS A 222 7.41 -37.74 -32.36
CA LYS A 222 7.85 -36.50 -33.01
C LYS A 222 6.95 -36.13 -34.19
N GLU A 223 6.51 -37.09 -35.00
CA GLU A 223 5.67 -36.78 -36.17
C GLU A 223 4.30 -36.23 -35.75
N LEU A 224 3.75 -36.72 -34.64
CA LEU A 224 2.52 -36.21 -34.05
C LEU A 224 2.72 -34.82 -33.44
N TRP A 225 3.87 -34.57 -32.80
CA TRP A 225 4.20 -33.25 -32.28
C TRP A 225 4.42 -32.20 -33.38
N ASP A 226 5.15 -32.55 -34.44
CA ASP A 226 5.39 -31.66 -35.57
C ASP A 226 4.05 -31.24 -36.23
N LYS A 227 3.07 -32.16 -36.35
CA LYS A 227 1.70 -31.87 -36.82
C LYS A 227 0.90 -30.96 -35.85
N LEU A 228 1.06 -31.13 -34.54
CA LEU A 228 0.44 -30.25 -33.53
C LEU A 228 1.01 -28.83 -33.59
N ILE A 229 2.29 -28.68 -33.92
CA ILE A 229 2.95 -27.38 -34.15
C ILE A 229 2.49 -26.77 -35.47
N GLU A 230 2.40 -27.54 -36.56
CA GLU A 230 1.88 -27.10 -37.87
C GLU A 230 0.47 -26.52 -37.74
N GLU A 231 -0.47 -27.24 -37.12
CA GLU A 231 -1.84 -26.76 -36.82
C GLU A 231 -1.83 -25.42 -36.06
N ALA A 232 -0.95 -25.29 -35.06
CA ALA A 232 -0.86 -24.08 -34.24
C ALA A 232 -0.20 -22.90 -34.99
N GLN A 233 0.71 -23.16 -35.94
CA GLN A 233 1.27 -22.14 -36.82
C GLN A 233 0.24 -21.65 -37.83
N GLU A 234 -0.51 -22.54 -38.49
CA GLU A 234 -1.59 -22.18 -39.42
C GLU A 234 -2.66 -21.33 -38.74
N ARG A 235 -3.14 -21.76 -37.56
CA ARG A 235 -4.15 -21.04 -36.78
C ARG A 235 -3.67 -19.64 -36.36
N SER A 236 -2.42 -19.54 -35.91
CA SER A 236 -1.79 -18.26 -35.55
C SER A 236 -1.69 -17.30 -36.76
N GLN A 237 -1.20 -17.78 -37.90
CA GLN A 237 -1.07 -16.97 -39.12
C GLN A 237 -2.43 -16.50 -39.64
N ALA A 238 -3.41 -17.41 -39.72
CA ALA A 238 -4.77 -17.08 -40.13
C ALA A 238 -5.46 -16.10 -39.16
N GLY A 239 -5.23 -16.27 -37.86
CA GLY A 239 -5.77 -15.38 -36.82
C GLY A 239 -5.14 -13.99 -36.81
N ILE A 240 -3.83 -13.86 -37.05
CA ILE A 240 -3.15 -12.57 -37.24
C ILE A 240 -3.69 -11.85 -38.47
N ALA A 241 -3.74 -12.52 -39.63
CA ALA A 241 -4.27 -11.94 -40.87
C ALA A 241 -5.74 -11.51 -40.72
N LYS A 242 -6.55 -12.33 -40.04
CA LYS A 242 -7.94 -12.00 -39.69
C LYS A 242 -8.01 -10.76 -38.78
N ALA A 243 -7.25 -10.71 -37.69
CA ALA A 243 -7.25 -9.59 -36.76
C ALA A 243 -6.88 -8.26 -37.43
N LEU A 244 -5.86 -8.26 -38.29
CA LEU A 244 -5.45 -7.10 -39.08
C LEU A 244 -6.54 -6.68 -40.08
N SER A 245 -7.11 -7.62 -40.84
CA SER A 245 -8.19 -7.34 -41.81
C SER A 245 -9.51 -6.87 -41.16
N GLN A 246 -9.75 -7.23 -39.90
CA GLN A 246 -10.88 -6.73 -39.11
C GLN A 246 -10.59 -5.37 -38.43
N GLY A 247 -9.36 -4.85 -38.52
CA GLY A 247 -8.97 -3.60 -37.87
C GLY A 247 -8.92 -3.69 -36.34
N ILE A 248 -8.65 -4.88 -35.77
CA ILE A 248 -8.52 -5.07 -34.33
C ILE A 248 -7.36 -4.21 -33.80
N LYS A 249 -7.65 -3.32 -32.85
CA LYS A 249 -6.67 -2.50 -32.14
C LYS A 249 -6.35 -3.13 -30.79
N ILE A 250 -5.09 -3.52 -30.58
CA ILE A 250 -4.56 -3.87 -29.25
C ILE A 250 -3.55 -2.78 -28.87
N MET A 251 -3.90 -1.97 -27.88
CA MET A 251 -3.13 -0.78 -27.50
C MET A 251 -2.72 -0.85 -26.03
N GLY A 252 -1.67 -0.11 -25.68
CA GLY A 252 -1.31 0.13 -24.29
C GLY A 252 -0.55 1.42 -24.09
N SER A 253 -0.60 1.91 -22.86
CA SER A 253 0.21 3.04 -22.43
C SER A 253 0.84 2.78 -21.06
N ASP A 254 1.84 3.58 -20.73
CA ASP A 254 2.51 3.59 -19.43
C ASP A 254 3.20 4.95 -19.24
N ALA A 255 3.49 5.33 -18.01
CA ALA A 255 4.25 6.54 -17.71
C ALA A 255 5.77 6.36 -17.94
N ASP A 256 6.30 5.13 -17.77
CA ASP A 256 7.73 4.85 -17.94
C ASP A 256 8.07 4.46 -19.39
N ALA A 257 8.73 5.37 -20.11
CA ALA A 257 9.25 5.14 -21.45
C ALA A 257 10.10 3.86 -21.57
N ARG A 258 10.81 3.46 -20.50
CA ARG A 258 11.66 2.25 -20.48
C ARG A 258 10.82 0.97 -20.47
N MET A 259 9.61 1.02 -19.91
CA MET A 259 8.68 -0.10 -19.94
C MET A 259 8.00 -0.20 -21.30
N ILE A 260 7.63 0.95 -21.89
CA ILE A 260 7.09 1.03 -23.25
C ILE A 260 8.04 0.46 -24.30
N GLU A 261 9.34 0.77 -24.24
CA GLU A 261 10.30 0.22 -25.20
C GLU A 261 10.45 -1.30 -25.08
N ARG A 262 10.56 -1.81 -23.84
CA ARG A 262 10.54 -3.25 -23.56
C ARG A 262 9.26 -3.92 -24.04
N ALA A 263 8.11 -3.26 -23.93
CA ALA A 263 6.85 -3.79 -24.40
C ALA A 263 6.81 -3.94 -25.94
N ARG A 264 7.50 -3.05 -26.68
CA ARG A 264 7.73 -3.18 -28.14
C ARG A 264 8.66 -4.35 -28.45
N GLU A 265 9.84 -4.43 -27.82
CA GLU A 265 10.77 -5.58 -27.94
C GLU A 265 10.03 -6.91 -27.78
N ASN A 266 9.26 -7.01 -26.69
CA ASN A 266 8.49 -8.20 -26.32
C ASN A 266 7.38 -8.53 -27.33
N ALA A 267 6.76 -7.53 -27.97
CA ALA A 267 5.77 -7.74 -29.02
C ALA A 267 6.40 -8.23 -30.32
N GLU A 268 7.57 -7.71 -30.71
CA GLU A 268 8.31 -8.19 -31.88
C GLU A 268 8.80 -9.63 -31.68
N HIS A 269 9.42 -9.95 -30.54
CA HIS A 269 9.88 -11.32 -30.24
C HIS A 269 8.72 -12.35 -30.23
N ALA A 270 7.56 -11.94 -29.71
CA ALA A 270 6.34 -12.76 -29.76
C ALA A 270 5.78 -12.93 -31.19
N GLY A 271 6.06 -12.00 -32.12
CA GLY A 271 5.54 -12.00 -33.49
C GLY A 271 4.28 -11.14 -33.70
N PHE A 272 4.03 -10.17 -32.81
CA PHE A 272 2.82 -9.35 -32.76
C PHE A 272 3.05 -7.84 -32.96
N GLY A 273 4.26 -7.40 -33.35
CA GLY A 273 4.61 -5.98 -33.50
C GLY A 273 3.68 -5.17 -34.42
N GLN A 274 3.12 -5.79 -35.47
CA GLN A 274 2.16 -5.14 -36.37
C GLN A 274 0.73 -5.00 -35.80
N LEU A 275 0.41 -5.73 -34.73
CA LEU A 275 -0.92 -5.77 -34.10
C LEU A 275 -0.98 -4.93 -32.81
N LEU A 276 0.16 -4.77 -32.13
CA LEU A 276 0.27 -4.14 -30.82
C LEU A 276 0.91 -2.76 -30.94
N SER A 277 0.27 -1.74 -30.33
CA SER A 277 0.78 -0.36 -30.34
C SER A 277 0.94 0.20 -28.93
N PHE A 278 2.04 0.91 -28.69
CA PHE A 278 2.48 1.34 -27.37
C PHE A 278 2.86 2.83 -27.35
N SER A 279 2.24 3.61 -26.46
CA SER A 279 2.52 5.04 -26.26
C SER A 279 2.96 5.35 -24.83
N GLN A 280 3.85 6.33 -24.65
CA GLN A 280 4.08 6.89 -23.32
C GLN A 280 2.94 7.87 -23.00
N CYS A 281 2.22 7.64 -21.91
CA CYS A 281 1.17 8.51 -21.41
C CYS A 281 0.86 8.16 -19.95
N ALA A 282 0.96 9.13 -19.04
CA ALA A 282 0.49 8.94 -17.67
C ALA A 282 -1.04 9.03 -17.60
N ILE A 283 -1.67 8.37 -16.62
CA ILE A 283 -3.13 8.42 -16.43
C ILE A 283 -3.64 9.87 -16.36
N SER A 284 -2.95 10.75 -15.63
CA SER A 284 -3.23 12.20 -15.53
C SER A 284 -3.31 12.90 -16.90
N GLU A 285 -2.54 12.44 -17.88
CA GLU A 285 -2.39 13.05 -19.21
C GLU A 285 -3.37 12.50 -20.25
N LEU A 286 -4.01 11.35 -19.96
CA LEU A 286 -4.98 10.70 -20.85
C LEU A 286 -6.19 11.60 -21.10
N LYS A 287 -6.48 11.87 -22.39
CA LYS A 287 -7.41 12.91 -22.89
C LYS A 287 -8.32 12.52 -24.04
N ASP A 288 -8.04 11.41 -24.74
CA ASP A 288 -8.80 10.96 -25.91
C ASP A 288 -8.95 9.43 -25.91
N ASN A 289 -9.92 8.92 -26.66
CA ASN A 289 -10.20 7.50 -26.83
C ASN A 289 -9.80 7.07 -28.26
N PRO A 290 -8.68 6.35 -28.45
CA PRO A 290 -8.20 5.94 -29.78
C PRO A 290 -9.05 4.83 -30.45
N PHE A 291 -10.11 4.37 -29.78
CA PHE A 291 -11.08 3.40 -30.28
C PHE A 291 -12.44 4.02 -30.66
N LYS A 292 -12.65 5.33 -30.49
CA LYS A 292 -13.94 6.01 -30.73
C LYS A 292 -14.54 5.78 -32.13
N ASP A 293 -13.69 5.63 -33.15
CA ASP A 293 -14.08 5.39 -34.54
C ASP A 293 -14.28 3.89 -34.88
N SER A 294 -14.22 2.99 -33.89
CA SER A 294 -14.31 1.54 -34.06
C SER A 294 -15.65 0.98 -33.60
N THR A 295 -16.25 0.12 -34.42
CA THR A 295 -17.46 -0.65 -34.10
C THR A 295 -17.19 -1.94 -33.32
N LEU A 296 -15.93 -2.36 -33.20
CA LEU A 296 -15.53 -3.54 -32.40
C LEU A 296 -15.62 -3.27 -30.89
N PRO A 297 -16.08 -4.24 -30.08
CA PRO A 297 -16.16 -4.08 -28.63
C PRO A 297 -14.77 -3.87 -28.01
N LEU A 298 -14.68 -2.97 -27.04
CA LEU A 298 -13.46 -2.68 -26.29
C LEU A 298 -13.49 -3.34 -24.91
N THR A 299 -12.44 -4.09 -24.60
CA THR A 299 -12.14 -4.54 -23.23
C THR A 299 -10.86 -3.88 -22.73
N ILE A 300 -10.93 -3.29 -21.54
CA ILE A 300 -9.82 -2.66 -20.84
C ILE A 300 -9.43 -3.55 -19.66
N VAL A 301 -8.19 -4.01 -19.58
CA VAL A 301 -7.71 -4.79 -18.42
C VAL A 301 -6.35 -4.27 -18.00
N THR A 302 -6.18 -3.99 -16.70
CA THR A 302 -4.95 -3.35 -16.20
C THR A 302 -4.55 -3.82 -14.80
N ASN A 303 -3.26 -3.74 -14.52
CA ASN A 303 -2.63 -3.97 -13.22
C ASN A 303 -1.91 -2.67 -12.79
N PRO A 304 -2.61 -1.71 -12.15
CA PRO A 304 -1.99 -0.50 -11.62
C PRO A 304 -1.02 -0.83 -10.48
N PRO A 305 -0.12 0.10 -10.08
CA PRO A 305 0.76 -0.09 -8.92
C PRO A 305 -0.02 -0.17 -7.59
N TYR A 306 0.45 -1.02 -6.67
CA TYR A 306 -0.12 -1.22 -5.32
C TYR A 306 0.96 -1.70 -4.33
N GLY A 307 0.81 -1.32 -3.05
CA GLY A 307 1.81 -1.54 -2.00
C GLY A 307 3.15 -0.87 -2.33
N GLU A 308 4.25 -1.45 -1.86
CA GLU A 308 5.64 -1.01 -2.12
C GLU A 308 6.03 -0.88 -3.62
N ARG A 309 5.18 -1.33 -4.56
CA ARG A 309 5.58 -1.55 -5.97
C ARG A 309 5.79 -0.29 -6.81
N MET A 310 5.29 0.88 -6.38
CA MET A 310 5.73 2.22 -6.83
C MET A 310 4.88 3.32 -6.13
N GLY A 311 5.55 4.34 -5.58
CA GLY A 311 4.90 5.54 -5.04
C GLY A 311 4.38 5.42 -3.59
N ASN A 312 4.03 6.55 -2.99
CA ASN A 312 3.41 6.59 -1.67
C ASN A 312 1.93 6.18 -1.77
N PHE A 313 1.37 5.48 -0.77
CA PHE A 313 -0.04 5.08 -0.74
C PHE A 313 -1.01 6.26 -0.98
N ASN A 314 -0.68 7.46 -0.50
CA ASN A 314 -1.45 8.68 -0.73
C ASN A 314 -1.49 9.09 -2.22
N GLU A 315 -0.40 8.89 -2.94
CA GLU A 315 -0.30 9.19 -4.39
C GLU A 315 -1.12 8.18 -5.20
N LEU A 316 -1.12 6.91 -4.77
CA LEU A 316 -1.93 5.85 -5.36
C LEU A 316 -3.44 6.11 -5.21
N ILE A 317 -3.89 6.75 -4.11
CA ILE A 317 -5.30 7.15 -3.94
C ILE A 317 -5.75 8.07 -5.08
N LEU A 318 -4.94 9.08 -5.41
CA LEU A 318 -5.26 10.01 -6.50
C LEU A 318 -5.18 9.31 -7.87
N LEU A 319 -4.15 8.49 -8.10
CA LEU A 319 -4.01 7.71 -9.34
C LEU A 319 -5.23 6.82 -9.62
N TYR A 320 -5.74 6.11 -8.61
CA TYR A 320 -6.93 5.25 -8.78
C TYR A 320 -8.23 6.06 -8.97
N SER A 321 -8.33 7.27 -8.41
CA SER A 321 -9.47 8.16 -8.69
C SER A 321 -9.42 8.76 -10.09
N ASP A 322 -8.26 9.24 -10.55
CA ASP A 322 -8.06 9.71 -11.92
C ASP A 322 -8.34 8.59 -12.95
N LEU A 323 -7.87 7.37 -12.67
CA LEU A 323 -8.13 6.18 -13.49
C LEU A 323 -9.63 5.90 -13.62
N GLY A 324 -10.36 5.87 -12.49
CA GLY A 324 -11.81 5.63 -12.50
C GLY A 324 -12.59 6.71 -13.25
N ALA A 325 -12.28 7.98 -12.98
CA ALA A 325 -12.97 9.12 -13.60
C ALA A 325 -12.68 9.23 -15.11
N LYS A 326 -11.41 9.16 -15.53
CA LYS A 326 -11.03 9.26 -16.95
C LYS A 326 -11.50 8.07 -17.76
N LEU A 327 -11.41 6.85 -17.23
CA LEU A 327 -11.93 5.69 -17.96
C LEU A 327 -13.44 5.80 -18.17
N LYS A 328 -14.22 6.22 -17.16
CA LYS A 328 -15.65 6.47 -17.33
C LYS A 328 -15.96 7.60 -18.31
N ALA A 329 -15.20 8.70 -18.28
CA ALA A 329 -15.42 9.87 -19.14
C ALA A 329 -15.06 9.61 -20.63
N LEU A 330 -14.05 8.78 -20.90
CA LEU A 330 -13.52 8.59 -22.27
C LEU A 330 -13.95 7.26 -22.92
N PHE A 331 -14.21 6.21 -22.13
CA PHE A 331 -14.44 4.84 -22.62
C PHE A 331 -15.78 4.26 -22.15
N GLY A 332 -16.84 5.07 -22.16
CA GLY A 332 -18.22 4.58 -21.97
C GLY A 332 -18.55 3.41 -22.91
N GLY A 333 -19.36 2.45 -22.44
CA GLY A 333 -19.67 1.20 -23.14
C GLY A 333 -18.60 0.11 -23.02
N ALA A 334 -17.34 0.47 -22.74
CA ALA A 334 -16.26 -0.51 -22.63
C ALA A 334 -16.37 -1.39 -21.37
N ARG A 335 -15.87 -2.62 -21.48
CA ARG A 335 -15.77 -3.56 -20.35
C ARG A 335 -14.42 -3.38 -19.67
N LEU A 336 -14.40 -3.14 -18.35
CA LEU A 336 -13.17 -2.84 -17.59
C LEU A 336 -12.91 -3.92 -16.54
N ALA A 337 -11.66 -4.33 -16.36
CA ALA A 337 -11.21 -5.08 -15.19
C ALA A 337 -9.91 -4.52 -14.59
N VAL A 338 -9.89 -4.33 -13.27
CA VAL A 338 -8.76 -3.76 -12.53
C VAL A 338 -8.39 -4.69 -11.39
N ILE A 339 -7.10 -5.06 -11.29
CA ILE A 339 -6.56 -5.85 -10.17
C ILE A 339 -5.82 -4.98 -9.15
N SER A 340 -5.91 -5.33 -7.86
CA SER A 340 -5.07 -4.77 -6.80
C SER A 340 -5.05 -5.69 -5.59
N SER A 341 -4.01 -5.60 -4.75
CA SER A 341 -4.05 -6.12 -3.37
C SER A 341 -4.84 -5.21 -2.41
N SER A 342 -5.11 -3.95 -2.78
CA SER A 342 -5.77 -2.98 -1.92
C SER A 342 -7.24 -2.76 -2.28
N GLU A 343 -8.14 -3.15 -1.37
CA GLU A 343 -9.58 -2.83 -1.49
C GLU A 343 -9.87 -1.33 -1.48
N ASP A 344 -9.05 -0.54 -0.78
CA ASP A 344 -9.18 0.92 -0.66
C ASP A 344 -8.95 1.58 -2.02
N LEU A 345 -7.83 1.25 -2.68
CA LEU A 345 -7.49 1.77 -4.01
C LEU A 345 -8.54 1.35 -5.04
N LEU A 346 -8.98 0.09 -5.01
CA LEU A 346 -10.11 -0.39 -5.81
C LEU A 346 -11.45 0.25 -5.45
N SER A 347 -11.57 0.93 -4.30
CA SER A 347 -12.72 1.79 -3.98
C SER A 347 -12.59 3.16 -4.64
N CYS A 348 -11.37 3.71 -4.71
CA CYS A 348 -11.08 5.06 -5.22
C CYS A 348 -11.40 5.22 -6.71
N LEU A 349 -11.52 4.12 -7.47
CA LEU A 349 -12.14 4.09 -8.79
C LEU A 349 -13.54 4.73 -8.83
N ARG A 350 -14.30 4.67 -7.72
CA ARG A 350 -15.70 5.11 -7.57
C ARG A 350 -16.70 4.50 -8.59
N LEU A 351 -16.30 3.43 -9.31
CA LEU A 351 -17.13 2.66 -10.22
C LEU A 351 -17.96 1.58 -9.49
N LYS A 352 -19.13 1.24 -10.05
CA LYS A 352 -20.02 0.19 -9.54
C LYS A 352 -19.60 -1.18 -10.11
N GLY A 353 -18.98 -2.01 -9.28
CA GLY A 353 -18.52 -3.36 -9.67
C GLY A 353 -19.68 -4.29 -10.07
N GLU A 354 -19.49 -5.04 -11.15
CA GLU A 354 -20.37 -6.12 -11.61
C GLU A 354 -20.01 -7.44 -10.92
N LYS A 355 -18.70 -7.77 -10.90
CA LYS A 355 -18.14 -8.98 -10.30
C LYS A 355 -16.79 -8.69 -9.62
N SER A 356 -16.42 -9.52 -8.65
CA SER A 356 -15.11 -9.51 -8.00
C SER A 356 -14.56 -10.93 -7.91
N TYR A 357 -13.27 -11.11 -8.13
CA TYR A 357 -12.58 -12.41 -8.10
C TYR A 357 -11.28 -12.33 -7.30
N THR A 358 -11.09 -13.24 -6.35
CA THR A 358 -9.79 -13.41 -5.66
C THR A 358 -8.81 -14.17 -6.56
N LEU A 359 -7.68 -13.56 -6.86
CA LEU A 359 -6.56 -14.10 -7.63
C LEU A 359 -5.25 -13.91 -6.85
N TYR A 360 -4.19 -14.64 -7.20
CA TYR A 360 -2.93 -14.65 -6.44
C TYR A 360 -1.74 -14.25 -7.33
N ASN A 361 -1.12 -13.11 -7.06
CA ASN A 361 0.06 -12.62 -7.77
C ASN A 361 1.34 -13.08 -7.05
N GLY A 362 1.67 -14.36 -7.20
CA GLY A 362 2.64 -15.03 -6.33
C GLY A 362 1.98 -15.41 -5.01
N ALA A 363 2.58 -15.05 -3.88
CA ALA A 363 1.97 -15.23 -2.55
C ALA A 363 0.94 -14.14 -2.19
N LEU A 364 0.92 -13.02 -2.94
CA LEU A 364 0.05 -11.88 -2.67
C LEU A 364 -1.38 -12.14 -3.14
N GLU A 365 -2.35 -12.08 -2.23
CA GLU A 365 -3.77 -12.10 -2.57
C GLU A 365 -4.18 -10.75 -3.20
N CYS A 366 -4.93 -10.81 -4.30
CA CYS A 366 -5.43 -9.65 -5.04
C CYS A 366 -6.91 -9.84 -5.41
N GLN A 367 -7.66 -8.74 -5.43
CA GLN A 367 -8.99 -8.69 -6.03
C GLN A 367 -8.91 -8.16 -7.46
N LEU A 368 -9.45 -8.92 -8.42
CA LEU A 368 -9.82 -8.42 -9.74
C LEU A 368 -11.30 -7.99 -9.72
N ARG A 369 -11.57 -6.70 -9.80
CA ARG A 369 -12.93 -6.16 -9.94
C ARG A 369 -13.24 -5.89 -11.40
N VAL A 370 -14.43 -6.32 -11.84
CA VAL A 370 -14.90 -6.21 -13.22
C VAL A 370 -16.12 -5.28 -13.28
N PHE A 371 -16.16 -4.43 -14.29
CA PHE A 371 -17.11 -3.34 -14.49
C PHE A 371 -17.55 -3.30 -15.95
N THR A 372 -18.72 -2.72 -16.21
CA THR A 372 -19.08 -2.15 -17.52
C THR A 372 -19.18 -0.65 -17.33
N LEU A 373 -18.53 0.13 -18.20
CA LEU A 373 -18.54 1.58 -18.11
C LEU A 373 -19.83 2.14 -18.71
N GLU A 374 -20.51 3.01 -17.99
CA GLU A 374 -21.78 3.62 -18.42
C GLU A 374 -21.51 4.62 -19.56
N GLU A 375 -22.28 4.54 -20.64
CA GLU A 375 -22.25 5.49 -21.75
C GLU A 375 -22.83 6.87 -21.36
N GLY A 376 -22.49 7.91 -22.12
CA GLY A 376 -23.07 9.24 -21.96
C GLY A 376 -22.65 9.98 -20.68
N ALA A 377 -21.61 9.53 -19.99
CA ALA A 377 -21.09 10.20 -18.81
C ALA A 377 -20.42 11.54 -19.17
N ASP A 378 -20.97 12.65 -18.71
CA ASP A 378 -20.40 13.99 -18.92
C ASP A 378 -19.00 14.13 -18.27
N PRO A 379 -17.93 14.38 -19.04
CA PRO A 379 -16.59 14.58 -18.50
C PRO A 379 -16.51 15.74 -17.50
N ALA A 380 -17.31 16.81 -17.66
CA ALA A 380 -17.32 17.94 -16.73
C ALA A 380 -17.98 17.60 -15.37
N SER A 381 -18.72 16.50 -15.29
CA SER A 381 -19.25 15.94 -14.03
C SER A 381 -18.27 15.00 -13.31
N LEU A 382 -17.16 14.64 -13.96
CA LEU A 382 -16.17 13.66 -13.47
C LEU A 382 -14.77 14.24 -13.29
N LEU A 383 -14.37 15.23 -14.10
CA LEU A 383 -13.02 15.76 -14.18
C LEU A 383 -12.97 17.27 -13.91
N THR A 384 -11.92 17.70 -13.23
CA THR A 384 -11.56 19.11 -13.04
C THR A 384 -10.98 19.71 -14.34
N ALA A 385 -10.88 21.03 -14.42
CA ALA A 385 -10.25 21.71 -15.56
C ALA A 385 -8.76 21.31 -15.77
N ASP A 386 -8.06 20.94 -14.69
CA ASP A 386 -6.68 20.42 -14.73
C ASP A 386 -6.64 18.93 -15.16
N GLY A 387 -7.78 18.28 -15.37
CA GLY A 387 -7.91 16.92 -15.92
C GLY A 387 -7.92 15.78 -14.89
N HIS A 388 -7.82 16.09 -13.59
CA HIS A 388 -7.93 15.14 -12.48
C HIS A 388 -9.38 14.84 -12.10
N ALA A 389 -9.65 13.73 -11.42
CA ALA A 389 -10.95 13.41 -10.85
C ALA A 389 -11.48 14.51 -9.92
N ILE A 390 -12.77 14.86 -10.03
CA ILE A 390 -13.41 15.78 -9.08
C ILE A 390 -13.45 15.11 -7.70
N PRO A 391 -12.93 15.77 -6.63
CA PRO A 391 -12.97 15.20 -5.29
C PRO A 391 -14.41 14.95 -4.85
N PRO A 392 -14.78 13.73 -4.41
CA PRO A 392 -16.15 13.37 -4.01
C PRO A 392 -16.57 13.96 -2.64
N ALA A 393 -15.83 14.96 -2.14
CA ALA A 393 -16.05 15.66 -0.88
C ALA A 393 -16.11 17.20 -1.10
N PRO A 394 -17.07 17.70 -1.90
CA PRO A 394 -17.11 19.12 -2.30
C PRO A 394 -17.22 20.08 -1.11
N ASP A 395 -17.98 19.74 -0.07
CA ASP A 395 -18.11 20.58 1.12
C ASP A 395 -16.79 20.72 1.89
N PHE A 396 -16.00 19.64 1.96
CA PHE A 396 -14.66 19.65 2.54
C PHE A 396 -13.70 20.51 1.72
N VAL A 397 -13.67 20.35 0.38
CA VAL A 397 -12.88 21.20 -0.53
C VAL A 397 -13.24 22.67 -0.39
N ASN A 398 -14.55 22.99 -0.36
CA ASN A 398 -15.06 24.35 -0.22
C ASN A 398 -14.67 24.97 1.14
N ARG A 399 -14.79 24.21 2.23
CA ARG A 399 -14.43 24.68 3.57
C ARG A 399 -12.92 24.84 3.73
N LEU A 400 -12.14 23.86 3.29
CA LEU A 400 -10.67 23.88 3.28
C LEU A 400 -10.15 25.10 2.50
N SER A 401 -10.67 25.34 1.29
CA SER A 401 -10.30 26.49 0.44
C SER A 401 -10.62 27.83 1.10
N LYS A 402 -11.80 27.94 1.74
CA LYS A 402 -12.22 29.13 2.49
C LYS A 402 -11.33 29.37 3.71
N ASN A 403 -11.04 28.33 4.49
CA ASN A 403 -10.18 28.40 5.66
C ASN A 403 -8.75 28.82 5.25
N LEU A 404 -8.15 28.16 4.24
CA LEU A 404 -6.81 28.46 3.73
C LEU A 404 -6.69 29.94 3.31
N LYS A 405 -7.66 30.46 2.54
CA LYS A 405 -7.68 31.86 2.07
C LYS A 405 -7.71 32.88 3.22
N ASN A 406 -8.37 32.54 4.33
CA ASN A 406 -8.48 33.41 5.50
C ASN A 406 -7.25 33.29 6.41
N LEU A 407 -6.88 32.05 6.77
CA LEU A 407 -5.84 31.75 7.76
C LEU A 407 -4.43 32.01 7.23
N LYS A 408 -4.17 31.84 5.92
CA LYS A 408 -2.86 32.16 5.34
C LYS A 408 -2.44 33.61 5.59
N LYS A 409 -3.35 34.57 5.39
CA LYS A 409 -3.05 36.01 5.62
C LYS A 409 -2.78 36.34 7.09
N TRP A 410 -3.44 35.64 7.99
CA TRP A 410 -3.20 35.76 9.43
C TRP A 410 -1.85 35.13 9.81
N ALA A 411 -1.56 33.91 9.34
CA ALA A 411 -0.29 33.24 9.55
C ALA A 411 0.90 34.07 9.01
N GLU A 412 0.76 34.68 7.83
CA GLU A 412 1.75 35.61 7.26
C GLU A 412 1.98 36.84 8.16
N ALA A 413 0.93 37.39 8.78
CA ALA A 413 1.04 38.55 9.68
C ALA A 413 1.64 38.21 11.05
N GLU A 414 1.36 37.01 11.58
CA GLU A 414 1.91 36.48 12.85
C GLU A 414 3.31 35.84 12.68
N GLY A 415 3.84 35.77 11.45
CA GLY A 415 5.15 35.19 11.15
C GLY A 415 5.22 33.65 11.20
N LEU A 416 4.09 32.97 10.99
CA LEU A 416 3.93 31.52 11.13
C LEU A 416 4.18 30.78 9.81
N ASN A 417 4.89 29.65 9.87
CA ASN A 417 4.98 28.67 8.76
C ASN A 417 4.27 27.33 9.05
N ALA A 418 3.69 27.17 10.24
CA ALA A 418 2.92 25.98 10.61
C ALA A 418 1.68 26.38 11.43
N TYR A 419 0.51 25.97 10.97
CA TYR A 419 -0.79 26.37 11.53
C TYR A 419 -1.88 25.40 11.09
N ARG A 420 -2.98 25.34 11.86
CA ARG A 420 -4.14 24.51 11.51
C ARG A 420 -4.97 25.20 10.41
N ILE A 421 -5.48 24.44 9.45
CA ILE A 421 -6.39 24.94 8.40
C ILE A 421 -7.76 24.25 8.40
N TYR A 422 -7.94 23.21 9.20
CA TYR A 422 -9.20 22.49 9.35
C TYR A 422 -9.20 21.74 10.69
N ASP A 423 -10.30 21.75 11.43
CA ASP A 423 -10.47 21.08 12.72
C ASP A 423 -11.90 20.54 12.90
N ALA A 424 -12.24 19.50 12.13
CA ALA A 424 -13.57 18.90 12.08
C ALA A 424 -14.71 19.91 11.82
N ASP A 425 -14.44 20.94 10.99
CA ASP A 425 -15.39 21.98 10.57
C ASP A 425 -16.71 21.48 9.98
N ILE A 426 -16.76 20.19 9.59
CA ILE A 426 -17.91 19.47 9.04
C ILE A 426 -17.97 18.11 9.76
N PRO A 427 -19.06 17.76 10.48
CA PRO A 427 -19.15 16.53 11.29
C PRO A 427 -18.88 15.24 10.51
N GLU A 428 -19.15 15.24 9.20
CA GLU A 428 -18.92 14.12 8.30
C GLU A 428 -17.43 13.79 8.14
N TYR A 429 -16.57 14.81 8.17
CA TYR A 429 -15.14 14.77 7.85
C TYR A 429 -14.32 15.02 9.12
N ASN A 430 -14.49 14.13 10.10
CA ASN A 430 -13.96 14.27 11.45
C ASN A 430 -12.43 14.07 11.53
N ALA A 431 -11.66 15.12 11.20
CA ALA A 431 -10.21 15.15 11.25
C ALA A 431 -9.69 16.58 11.44
N ALA A 432 -8.42 16.74 11.82
CA ALA A 432 -7.69 18.00 11.70
C ALA A 432 -6.71 17.97 10.52
N VAL A 433 -6.44 19.14 9.93
CA VAL A 433 -5.42 19.34 8.90
C VAL A 433 -4.49 20.46 9.33
N ASP A 434 -3.23 20.10 9.57
CA ASP A 434 -2.17 21.00 10.01
C ASP A 434 -1.14 21.19 8.87
N LEU A 435 -0.79 22.43 8.56
CA LEU A 435 0.30 22.76 7.62
C LEU A 435 1.63 22.88 8.37
N TYR A 436 2.72 22.48 7.71
CA TYR A 436 4.09 22.47 8.22
C TYR A 436 5.12 22.74 7.10
N ASP A 437 5.29 24.02 6.71
CA ASP A 437 6.06 24.44 5.52
C ASP A 437 5.66 23.62 4.26
N ASP A 438 6.54 22.76 3.72
CA ASP A 438 6.27 21.90 2.54
C ASP A 438 5.36 20.70 2.81
N TYR A 439 4.96 20.44 4.07
CA TYR A 439 4.24 19.24 4.49
C TYR A 439 2.85 19.52 5.04
N VAL A 440 1.99 18.51 4.99
CA VAL A 440 0.63 18.54 5.54
C VAL A 440 0.40 17.31 6.41
N VAL A 441 -0.15 17.50 7.61
CA VAL A 441 -0.53 16.41 8.52
C VAL A 441 -2.06 16.34 8.60
N LEU A 442 -2.63 15.25 8.08
CA LEU A 442 -4.04 14.88 8.28
C LEU A 442 -4.15 13.99 9.51
N GLN A 443 -4.69 14.52 10.60
CA GLN A 443 -4.94 13.77 11.83
C GLN A 443 -6.40 13.32 11.86
N GLU A 444 -6.65 12.05 11.55
CA GLU A 444 -7.98 11.42 11.68
C GLU A 444 -8.42 11.42 13.15
N TYR A 445 -9.63 11.91 13.43
CA TYR A 445 -10.29 11.73 14.72
C TYR A 445 -11.19 10.50 14.69
N GLN A 446 -11.39 9.84 15.83
CA GLN A 446 -12.21 8.64 15.89
C GLN A 446 -13.65 8.95 15.47
N ALA A 447 -14.11 8.32 14.38
CA ALA A 447 -15.48 8.43 13.91
C ALA A 447 -16.48 7.96 15.00
N PRO A 448 -17.65 8.61 15.15
CA PRO A 448 -18.68 8.18 16.10
C PRO A 448 -19.11 6.73 15.88
N ALA A 449 -19.47 6.03 16.95
CA ALA A 449 -19.84 4.60 16.90
C ALA A 449 -21.09 4.30 16.03
N SER A 450 -21.87 5.32 15.67
CA SER A 450 -22.98 5.26 14.71
C SER A 450 -22.55 5.25 13.23
N VAL A 451 -21.29 5.61 12.93
CA VAL A 451 -20.76 5.65 11.56
C VAL A 451 -20.14 4.30 11.21
N ALA A 452 -20.62 3.67 10.14
CA ALA A 452 -20.07 2.42 9.65
C ALA A 452 -18.59 2.58 9.25
N ARG A 453 -17.72 1.66 9.69
CA ARG A 453 -16.26 1.75 9.49
C ARG A 453 -15.85 1.95 8.02
N GLY A 454 -16.53 1.27 7.08
CA GLY A 454 -16.28 1.44 5.64
C GLY A 454 -16.63 2.83 5.10
N LEU A 455 -17.63 3.51 5.68
CA LEU A 455 -17.97 4.90 5.33
C LEU A 455 -16.93 5.88 5.90
N ALA A 456 -16.49 5.68 7.15
CA ALA A 456 -15.40 6.47 7.73
C ALA A 456 -14.10 6.33 6.92
N ARG A 457 -13.69 5.09 6.62
CA ARG A 457 -12.51 4.78 5.79
C ARG A 457 -12.62 5.38 4.39
N ARG A 458 -13.79 5.29 3.74
CA ARG A 458 -14.05 5.97 2.46
C ARG A 458 -13.84 7.49 2.56
N ARG A 459 -14.41 8.15 3.57
CA ARG A 459 -14.26 9.60 3.78
C ARG A 459 -12.82 10.02 4.06
N LEU A 460 -12.02 9.18 4.72
CA LEU A 460 -10.58 9.40 4.88
C LEU A 460 -9.85 9.43 3.53
N LEU A 461 -10.12 8.46 2.66
CA LEU A 461 -9.59 8.44 1.29
C LEU A 461 -10.07 9.65 0.47
N ASP A 462 -11.34 10.04 0.63
CA ASP A 462 -11.92 11.23 -0.02
C ASP A 462 -11.22 12.53 0.43
N MET A 463 -10.87 12.67 1.72
CA MET A 463 -10.06 13.79 2.24
C MET A 463 -8.63 13.77 1.71
N ILE A 464 -7.99 12.60 1.59
CA ILE A 464 -6.62 12.46 1.07
C ILE A 464 -6.53 12.88 -0.41
N ALA A 465 -7.51 12.50 -1.23
CA ALA A 465 -7.61 12.97 -2.62
C ALA A 465 -7.88 14.48 -2.69
N ALA A 466 -8.83 14.98 -1.88
CA ALA A 466 -9.17 16.39 -1.81
C ALA A 466 -7.99 17.28 -1.38
N LEU A 467 -7.17 16.85 -0.42
CA LEU A 467 -6.01 17.60 0.06
C LEU A 467 -4.93 17.75 -1.02
N GLN A 468 -4.56 16.67 -1.70
CA GLN A 468 -3.57 16.71 -2.78
C GLN A 468 -3.98 17.68 -3.90
N LEU A 469 -5.25 17.62 -4.34
CA LEU A 469 -5.77 18.47 -5.40
C LEU A 469 -5.99 19.94 -4.97
N THR A 470 -6.50 20.18 -3.75
CA THR A 470 -6.81 21.55 -3.27
C THR A 470 -5.53 22.31 -2.89
N LEU A 471 -4.56 21.63 -2.30
CA LEU A 471 -3.30 22.25 -1.85
C LEU A 471 -2.18 22.16 -2.90
N LYS A 472 -2.42 21.42 -4.00
CA LYS A 472 -1.45 21.13 -5.07
C LYS A 472 -0.15 20.49 -4.57
N ILE A 473 -0.28 19.56 -3.62
CA ILE A 473 0.81 18.80 -3.00
C ILE A 473 0.88 17.36 -3.52
N LYS A 474 2.07 16.75 -3.51
CA LYS A 474 2.24 15.32 -3.73
C LYS A 474 1.79 14.53 -2.50
N GLY A 475 1.32 13.29 -2.68
CA GLY A 475 0.97 12.42 -1.55
C GLY A 475 2.16 12.07 -0.65
N SER A 476 3.41 12.15 -1.17
CA SER A 476 4.63 12.10 -0.35
C SER A 476 4.80 13.28 0.62
N GLN A 477 4.18 14.44 0.38
CA GLN A 477 4.15 15.59 1.28
C GLN A 477 3.02 15.51 2.33
N LEU A 478 2.09 14.57 2.16
CA LEU A 478 0.97 14.34 3.07
C LEU A 478 1.32 13.22 4.05
N ILE A 479 1.23 13.51 5.35
CA ILE A 479 1.32 12.53 6.44
C ILE A 479 -0.10 12.29 6.94
N VAL A 480 -0.51 11.02 7.06
CA VAL A 480 -1.83 10.63 7.58
C VAL A 480 -1.65 9.92 8.92
N LYS A 481 -2.20 10.49 9.99
CA LYS A 481 -2.17 9.92 11.35
C LYS A 481 -3.56 9.45 11.76
N SER A 482 -3.63 8.28 12.39
CA SER A 482 -4.85 7.76 13.03
C SER A 482 -4.53 7.31 14.45
N ARG A 483 -5.43 7.62 15.41
CA ARG A 483 -5.20 7.31 16.84
C ARG A 483 -5.58 5.87 17.23
N GLN A 484 -5.94 4.99 16.29
CA GLN A 484 -6.23 3.59 16.61
C GLN A 484 -4.97 2.73 16.80
N ARG A 485 -4.94 1.92 17.86
CA ARG A 485 -4.06 0.75 17.94
C ARG A 485 -4.52 -0.31 16.95
N GLN A 486 -3.97 -0.27 15.73
CA GLN A 486 -4.21 -1.30 14.72
C GLN A 486 -3.60 -2.64 15.14
N LYS A 487 -4.18 -3.75 14.66
CA LYS A 487 -3.69 -5.12 14.83
C LYS A 487 -3.60 -5.78 13.45
N GLY A 488 -2.56 -6.60 13.24
CA GLY A 488 -2.33 -7.32 11.99
C GLY A 488 -1.91 -6.40 10.83
N SER A 489 -1.97 -6.92 9.60
CA SER A 489 -1.61 -6.25 8.35
C SER A 489 -2.54 -5.10 7.93
N ALA A 490 -3.41 -4.61 8.83
CA ALA A 490 -4.26 -3.44 8.60
C ALA A 490 -3.49 -2.10 8.70
N GLN A 491 -2.22 -2.15 9.10
CA GLN A 491 -1.29 -1.04 8.99
C GLN A 491 -1.07 -0.73 7.50
N TYR A 492 -1.45 0.48 7.07
CA TYR A 492 -0.92 1.06 5.84
C TYR A 492 0.60 0.94 5.92
N GLU A 493 1.19 0.19 4.99
CA GLU A 493 2.57 -0.31 5.11
C GLU A 493 3.47 0.84 5.53
N LYS A 494 4.08 0.74 6.71
CA LYS A 494 5.12 1.70 7.08
C LYS A 494 6.23 1.44 6.09
N ASN A 495 6.41 2.33 5.12
CA ASN A 495 7.63 2.37 4.32
C ASN A 495 8.79 2.19 5.30
N GLU A 496 9.71 1.27 4.99
CA GLU A 496 10.92 1.11 5.80
C GLU A 496 11.75 2.40 5.77
N GLU A 497 11.63 3.17 4.68
CA GLU A 497 11.75 4.62 4.66
C GLU A 497 10.62 5.31 5.46
N SER A 498 10.60 5.07 6.77
CA SER A 498 10.01 6.02 7.72
C SER A 498 10.98 7.18 7.83
N ALA A 499 11.07 7.98 6.75
CA ALA A 499 11.91 9.16 6.69
C ALA A 499 11.58 10.03 7.90
N HIS A 500 12.56 10.21 8.80
CA HIS A 500 12.41 10.91 10.07
C HIS A 500 12.23 12.42 9.81
N ARG A 501 11.08 12.81 9.23
CA ARG A 501 10.81 14.15 8.72
C ARG A 501 10.67 15.12 9.87
N THR A 502 11.74 15.86 10.10
CA THR A 502 11.78 16.97 11.05
C THR A 502 11.74 18.30 10.31
N VAL A 503 10.91 19.23 10.78
CA VAL A 503 10.73 20.56 10.21
C VAL A 503 10.90 21.63 11.29
N GLU A 504 11.33 22.83 10.89
CA GLU A 504 11.42 23.98 11.79
C GLU A 504 10.11 24.78 11.76
N VAL A 505 9.43 24.86 12.90
CA VAL A 505 8.22 25.68 13.11
C VAL A 505 8.61 27.03 13.68
N ARG A 506 8.21 28.11 13.00
CA ARG A 506 8.42 29.51 13.38
C ARG A 506 7.13 30.06 14.01
N GLU A 507 7.24 30.60 15.22
CA GLU A 507 6.16 31.33 15.90
C GLU A 507 6.71 32.19 17.05
N ASN A 508 6.02 33.26 17.45
CA ASN A 508 6.40 34.11 18.60
C ASN A 508 7.84 34.67 18.55
N GLY A 509 8.44 34.75 17.35
CA GLY A 509 9.86 35.08 17.15
C GLY A 509 10.84 34.01 17.66
N LEU A 510 10.44 32.73 17.61
CA LEU A 510 11.20 31.55 18.01
C LEU A 510 11.09 30.43 16.97
N VAL A 511 12.00 29.47 17.03
CA VAL A 511 12.08 28.31 16.13
C VAL A 511 12.01 27.01 16.95
N PHE A 512 11.15 26.08 16.54
CA PHE A 512 10.94 24.80 17.23
C PHE A 512 11.03 23.63 16.25
N LYS A 513 11.70 22.54 16.64
CA LYS A 513 11.69 21.28 15.90
C LYS A 513 10.33 20.61 16.06
N ALA A 514 9.64 20.34 14.95
CA ALA A 514 8.53 19.39 14.87
C ALA A 514 9.00 18.10 14.18
N ALA A 515 8.45 16.94 14.54
CA ALA A 515 8.76 15.65 13.93
C ALA A 515 7.46 14.97 13.48
N LEU A 516 7.33 14.73 12.18
CA LEU A 516 6.02 14.49 11.56
C LEU A 516 5.58 13.02 11.61
N ASP A 517 6.49 12.05 11.53
CA ASP A 517 6.15 10.61 11.43
C ASP A 517 6.37 9.79 12.72
N ASP A 518 7.34 10.19 13.55
CA ASP A 518 7.87 9.34 14.63
C ASP A 518 6.95 9.23 15.86
N TYR A 519 6.05 10.20 16.04
CA TYR A 519 5.25 10.38 17.25
C TYR A 519 3.78 10.64 16.91
N LEU A 520 2.90 10.32 17.86
CA LEU A 520 1.45 10.54 17.74
C LEU A 520 1.13 12.02 17.44
N ASP A 521 1.78 12.92 18.17
CA ASP A 521 1.64 14.37 18.05
C ASP A 521 2.99 14.95 17.60
N SER A 522 2.99 16.05 16.82
CA SER A 522 4.17 16.47 16.04
C SER A 522 5.29 17.18 16.82
N GLY A 523 5.25 17.19 18.16
CA GLY A 523 6.24 17.86 19.01
C GLY A 523 5.93 19.32 19.40
N ILE A 524 4.92 19.94 18.80
CA ILE A 524 4.42 21.27 19.18
C ILE A 524 2.89 21.30 19.10
N PHE A 525 2.25 22.04 20.01
CA PHE A 525 0.79 22.22 20.09
C PHE A 525 0.44 23.66 19.71
N PHE A 526 -0.36 23.85 18.64
CA PHE A 526 -0.66 25.17 18.08
C PHE A 526 -1.61 25.98 18.98
N ASP A 527 -2.60 25.33 19.57
CA ASP A 527 -3.51 25.84 20.61
C ASP A 527 -2.77 26.66 21.69
N SER A 528 -1.62 26.17 22.14
CA SER A 528 -0.84 26.76 23.22
C SER A 528 0.13 27.87 22.76
N ARG A 529 0.04 28.33 21.50
CA ARG A 529 0.85 29.43 20.95
C ARG A 529 0.68 30.76 21.69
N PRO A 530 -0.54 31.23 22.04
CA PRO A 530 -0.69 32.45 22.84
C PRO A 530 -0.21 32.27 24.28
N ILE A 531 -0.28 31.06 24.83
CA ILE A 531 0.27 30.74 26.17
C ILE A 531 1.80 30.89 26.17
N ARG A 532 2.48 30.44 25.10
CA ARG A 532 3.92 30.66 24.93
C ARG A 532 4.28 32.14 24.77
N ALA A 533 3.45 32.95 24.12
CA ALA A 533 3.62 34.41 24.06
C ALA A 533 3.48 35.06 25.45
N LEU A 534 2.43 34.72 26.20
CA LEU A 534 2.18 35.18 27.57
C LEU A 534 3.32 34.83 28.54
N ILE A 535 3.88 33.62 28.41
CA ILE A 535 5.06 33.19 29.19
C ILE A 535 6.29 34.02 28.82
N LYS A 536 6.53 34.28 27.52
CA LYS A 536 7.65 35.11 27.04
C LYS A 536 7.56 36.56 27.55
N GLU A 537 6.36 37.12 27.63
CA GLU A 537 6.11 38.44 28.22
C GLU A 537 6.38 38.45 29.74
N LYS A 538 5.82 37.48 30.48
CA LYS A 538 5.84 37.46 31.94
C LYS A 538 7.16 36.99 32.58
N ALA A 539 8.10 36.44 31.82
CA ALA A 539 9.30 35.78 32.34
C ALA A 539 10.50 36.70 32.62
N ALA A 540 10.49 37.97 32.17
CA ALA A 540 11.64 38.87 32.29
C ALA A 540 12.15 38.99 33.74
N GLY A 541 13.42 38.62 33.97
CA GLY A 541 14.09 38.66 35.28
C GLY A 541 13.68 37.57 36.28
N LYS A 542 12.75 36.66 35.93
CA LYS A 542 12.19 35.65 36.84
C LYS A 542 12.92 34.31 36.78
N ASP A 543 12.96 33.60 37.90
CA ASP A 543 13.20 32.16 37.94
C ASP A 543 11.92 31.43 37.53
N PHE A 544 12.02 30.60 36.49
CA PHE A 544 10.89 29.93 35.85
C PHE A 544 10.94 28.40 36.00
N LEU A 545 9.81 27.80 36.37
CA LEU A 545 9.63 26.34 36.44
C LEU A 545 8.61 25.88 35.40
N ASN A 546 8.91 24.80 34.68
CA ASN A 546 8.01 24.16 33.72
C ASN A 546 7.83 22.68 34.10
N LEU A 547 6.60 22.28 34.42
CA LEU A 547 6.23 20.94 34.88
C LEU A 547 5.39 20.22 33.82
N PHE A 548 5.66 18.93 33.61
CA PHE A 548 5.19 18.16 32.45
C PHE A 548 5.69 18.79 31.13
N ALA A 549 6.97 19.18 31.14
CA ALA A 549 7.54 20.14 30.20
C ALA A 549 7.52 19.72 28.72
N TYR A 550 7.31 18.43 28.42
CA TYR A 550 7.28 17.89 27.06
C TYR A 550 8.54 18.35 26.26
N THR A 551 8.38 18.83 25.04
CA THR A 551 9.45 19.37 24.17
C THR A 551 9.96 20.75 24.61
N CYS A 552 9.64 21.18 25.83
CA CYS A 552 10.16 22.37 26.53
C CYS A 552 9.95 23.71 25.81
N THR A 553 8.99 23.79 24.89
CA THR A 553 8.69 25.00 24.09
C THR A 553 8.34 26.21 24.97
N ALA A 554 7.61 26.00 26.07
CA ALA A 554 7.34 27.02 27.09
C ALA A 554 8.60 27.50 27.84
N SER A 555 9.56 26.62 28.12
CA SER A 555 10.84 27.01 28.74
C SER A 555 11.73 27.80 27.79
N ALA A 556 11.73 27.46 26.50
CA ALA A 556 12.43 28.24 25.48
C ALA A 556 11.78 29.64 25.33
N ALA A 557 10.45 29.72 25.43
CA ALA A 557 9.74 31.00 25.45
C ALA A 557 10.10 31.86 26.68
N ALA A 558 10.15 31.27 27.89
CA ALA A 558 10.55 31.98 29.10
C ALA A 558 12.02 32.45 29.05
N ALA A 559 12.95 31.59 28.62
CA ALA A 559 14.36 31.94 28.48
C ALA A 559 14.59 33.04 27.44
N ALA A 560 13.88 33.01 26.30
CA ALA A 560 13.90 34.08 25.30
C ALA A 560 13.13 35.34 25.72
N GLY A 561 12.28 35.25 26.74
CA GLY A 561 11.67 36.38 27.46
C GLY A 561 12.58 37.03 28.49
N GLY A 562 13.79 36.50 28.70
CA GLY A 562 14.77 37.04 29.65
C GLY A 562 14.63 36.49 31.07
N ALA A 563 14.15 35.25 31.25
CA ALA A 563 14.19 34.55 32.54
C ALA A 563 15.62 34.54 33.15
N ALA A 564 15.70 34.73 34.46
CA ALA A 564 16.94 34.65 35.22
C ALA A 564 17.47 33.20 35.32
N SER A 565 16.55 32.25 35.49
CA SER A 565 16.79 30.82 35.28
C SER A 565 15.53 30.11 34.76
N THR A 566 15.70 28.95 34.13
CA THR A 566 14.62 28.02 33.77
C THR A 566 14.93 26.61 34.28
N LEU A 567 13.92 25.90 34.76
CA LEU A 567 13.96 24.46 35.04
C LEU A 567 12.81 23.76 34.31
N SER A 568 13.13 22.85 33.39
CA SER A 568 12.18 21.97 32.70
C SER A 568 12.16 20.60 33.35
N VAL A 569 10.98 20.13 33.79
CA VAL A 569 10.80 18.81 34.43
C VAL A 569 9.86 17.94 33.61
N ASP A 570 10.33 16.75 33.21
CA ASP A 570 9.51 15.73 32.53
C ASP A 570 10.02 14.31 32.84
N MET A 571 9.16 13.31 32.71
CA MET A 571 9.50 11.90 32.93
C MET A 571 10.23 11.28 31.71
N SER A 572 9.99 11.86 30.52
CA SER A 572 10.50 11.46 29.22
C SER A 572 11.85 12.10 28.93
N ARG A 573 12.91 11.30 28.98
CA ARG A 573 14.24 11.72 28.51
C ARG A 573 14.21 12.22 27.07
N THR A 574 13.47 11.56 26.19
CA THR A 574 13.36 11.91 24.77
C THR A 574 12.80 13.31 24.55
N TYR A 575 11.79 13.70 25.33
CA TYR A 575 11.18 15.02 25.21
C TYR A 575 12.07 16.13 25.79
N LEU A 576 12.80 15.86 26.87
CA LEU A 576 13.81 16.79 27.40
C LEU A 576 15.03 16.94 26.47
N GLU A 577 15.46 15.85 25.81
CA GLU A 577 16.54 15.92 24.80
C GLU A 577 16.10 16.71 23.55
N TRP A 578 14.84 16.57 23.13
CA TRP A 578 14.21 17.45 22.13
C TRP A 578 14.08 18.90 22.64
N GLY A 579 13.81 19.11 23.93
CA GLY A 579 13.83 20.42 24.57
C GLY A 579 15.20 21.12 24.51
N ILE A 580 16.28 20.35 24.67
CA ILE A 580 17.66 20.82 24.50
C ILE A 580 17.93 21.21 23.03
N GLU A 581 17.40 20.47 22.05
CA GLU A 581 17.44 20.87 20.64
C GLU A 581 16.67 22.18 20.39
N ASN A 582 15.47 22.33 20.96
CA ASN A 582 14.67 23.57 20.85
C ASN A 582 15.38 24.78 21.49
N PHE A 583 16.12 24.60 22.59
CA PHE A 583 16.99 25.66 23.11
C PHE A 583 18.13 25.99 22.14
N THR A 584 18.74 24.97 21.54
CA THR A 584 19.86 25.11 20.60
C THR A 584 19.44 25.89 19.34
N LEU A 585 18.28 25.60 18.76
CA LEU A 585 17.70 26.33 17.61
C LEU A 585 17.55 27.83 17.91
N ASN A 586 17.08 28.17 19.12
CA ASN A 586 16.90 29.55 19.57
C ASN A 586 18.19 30.20 20.12
N LYS A 587 19.36 29.54 20.00
CA LYS A 587 20.66 29.99 20.51
C LYS A 587 20.68 30.21 22.04
N LEU A 588 19.75 29.57 22.75
CA LEU A 588 19.62 29.63 24.20
C LEU A 588 20.66 28.70 24.85
N LYS A 589 21.27 29.14 25.95
CA LYS A 589 22.27 28.34 26.67
C LYS A 589 21.60 27.22 27.45
N VAL A 590 22.20 26.03 27.45
CA VAL A 590 21.84 24.90 28.32
C VAL A 590 22.97 24.74 29.35
N ASN A 591 22.71 25.15 30.59
CA ASN A 591 23.71 25.34 31.64
C ASN A 591 23.05 25.32 33.04
N GLU A 592 23.79 25.63 34.09
CA GLU A 592 23.33 25.77 35.48
C GLU A 592 22.23 26.83 35.72
N ARG A 593 21.86 27.62 34.70
CA ARG A 593 20.68 28.49 34.73
C ARG A 593 19.50 27.98 33.90
N ASN A 594 19.70 26.98 33.04
CA ASN A 594 18.69 26.49 32.10
C ASN A 594 18.78 24.96 32.06
N GLU A 595 18.04 24.33 32.96
CA GLU A 595 18.24 22.94 33.36
C GLU A 595 17.08 22.04 32.95
N PHE A 596 17.40 20.78 32.61
CA PHE A 596 16.46 19.78 32.12
C PHE A 596 16.48 18.58 33.06
N LEU A 597 15.55 18.52 34.01
CA LEU A 597 15.46 17.47 35.02
C LEU A 597 14.53 16.34 34.55
N GLN A 598 15.12 15.16 34.33
CA GLN A 598 14.31 13.96 34.16
C GLN A 598 13.77 13.52 35.53
N ALA A 599 12.46 13.63 35.76
CA ALA A 599 11.80 13.23 37.02
C ALA A 599 10.31 12.95 36.84
N ASP A 600 9.68 12.31 37.83
CA ASP A 600 8.22 12.32 37.97
C ASP A 600 7.82 13.66 38.60
N CYS A 601 7.00 14.44 37.90
CA CYS A 601 6.58 15.76 38.35
C CYS A 601 5.77 15.71 39.65
N LEU A 602 4.98 14.64 39.89
CA LEU A 602 4.23 14.52 41.15
C LEU A 602 5.15 14.21 42.33
N ALA A 603 6.16 13.35 42.14
CA ALA A 603 7.16 13.07 43.16
C ALA A 603 8.07 14.28 43.43
N TYR A 604 8.42 15.05 42.39
CA TYR A 604 9.17 16.30 42.50
C TYR A 604 8.41 17.34 43.35
N LEU A 605 7.13 17.56 43.06
CA LEU A 605 6.25 18.46 43.81
C LEU A 605 5.92 17.99 45.23
N SER A 606 6.09 16.69 45.53
CA SER A 606 5.79 16.12 46.85
C SER A 606 6.88 16.36 47.91
N GLN A 607 7.99 17.00 47.53
CA GLN A 607 9.11 17.29 48.41
C GLN A 607 9.52 18.76 48.29
N ASP A 608 9.98 19.38 49.38
CA ASP A 608 10.72 20.63 49.24
C ASP A 608 12.07 20.34 48.56
N GLN A 609 12.35 21.08 47.49
CA GLN A 609 13.58 20.98 46.69
C GLN A 609 14.61 22.04 47.09
N ASN A 610 14.33 22.84 48.13
CA ASN A 610 15.07 24.03 48.56
C ASN A 610 15.34 25.02 47.41
N ARG A 611 14.38 25.13 46.50
CA ARG A 611 14.41 26.00 45.31
C ARG A 611 13.01 26.51 45.02
N ARG A 612 12.89 27.83 44.87
CA ARG A 612 11.64 28.55 44.65
C ARG A 612 11.74 29.47 43.44
N PHE A 613 10.61 29.69 42.77
CA PHE A 613 10.48 30.32 41.46
C PHE A 613 9.47 31.48 41.54
N ASP A 614 9.61 32.49 40.67
CA ASP A 614 8.66 33.62 40.57
C ASP A 614 7.50 33.31 39.61
N LEU A 615 7.72 32.40 38.65
CA LEU A 615 6.72 32.00 37.66
C LEU A 615 6.78 30.48 37.42
N ILE A 616 5.65 29.80 37.56
CA ILE A 616 5.51 28.37 37.25
C ILE A 616 4.54 28.20 36.08
N TYR A 617 4.93 27.41 35.08
CA TYR A 617 4.03 26.87 34.06
C TYR A 617 3.80 25.38 34.29
N ILE A 618 2.55 24.94 34.14
CA ILE A 618 2.15 23.54 34.34
C ILE A 618 0.95 23.18 33.45
N ASP A 619 1.16 22.24 32.53
CA ASP A 619 0.12 21.66 31.66
C ASP A 619 0.14 20.13 31.79
N PRO A 620 -0.54 19.56 32.79
CA PRO A 620 -0.50 18.13 33.07
C PRO A 620 -1.43 17.36 32.11
N PRO A 621 -1.06 16.15 31.68
CA PRO A 621 -1.95 15.32 30.88
C PRO A 621 -3.22 14.98 31.67
N THR A 622 -4.39 15.10 31.05
CA THR A 622 -5.71 14.87 31.69
C THR A 622 -5.75 13.61 32.56
N PHE A 623 -5.13 12.52 32.10
CA PHE A 623 -4.89 11.30 32.88
C PHE A 623 -3.44 10.84 32.73
N SER A 624 -2.86 10.25 33.78
CA SER A 624 -1.62 9.49 33.68
C SER A 624 -1.64 8.20 34.50
N ASN A 625 -1.30 7.09 33.84
CA ASN A 625 -1.20 5.73 34.38
C ASN A 625 0.21 5.14 34.10
N SER A 626 1.26 5.96 34.20
CA SER A 626 2.63 5.51 33.93
C SER A 626 3.11 4.51 34.98
N LYS A 627 3.74 3.41 34.53
CA LYS A 627 4.38 2.40 35.41
C LYS A 627 5.55 2.94 36.26
N ARG A 628 5.91 4.22 36.12
CA ARG A 628 6.94 4.91 36.93
C ARG A 628 6.34 5.77 38.06
N MET A 629 5.02 5.96 38.08
CA MET A 629 4.31 6.72 39.11
C MET A 629 3.78 5.76 40.19
N SER A 630 3.73 6.21 41.44
CA SER A 630 3.21 5.41 42.57
C SER A 630 1.69 5.34 42.64
N ARG A 631 0.98 6.33 42.07
CA ARG A 631 -0.49 6.33 41.91
C ARG A 631 -0.91 6.86 40.53
N SER A 632 -2.15 6.55 40.14
CA SER A 632 -2.78 7.14 38.94
C SER A 632 -3.15 8.61 39.18
N PHE A 633 -3.00 9.44 38.15
CA PHE A 633 -3.31 10.87 38.18
C PHE A 633 -4.49 11.20 37.28
N GLU A 634 -5.36 12.10 37.74
CA GLU A 634 -6.48 12.69 37.00
C GLU A 634 -6.61 14.17 37.35
N VAL A 635 -6.48 15.06 36.36
CA VAL A 635 -6.38 16.51 36.62
C VAL A 635 -7.62 17.10 37.31
N GLU A 636 -8.83 16.64 36.99
CA GLU A 636 -10.08 17.16 37.58
C GLU A 636 -10.24 16.76 39.05
N ARG A 637 -9.76 15.56 39.42
CA ARG A 637 -9.80 14.99 40.76
C ARG A 637 -8.67 15.51 41.65
N ASP A 638 -7.46 15.58 41.10
CA ASP A 638 -6.23 15.87 41.85
C ASP A 638 -5.86 17.36 41.85
N GLN A 639 -6.62 18.24 41.18
CA GLN A 639 -6.28 19.67 40.99
C GLN A 639 -5.84 20.39 42.27
N THR A 640 -6.58 20.24 43.37
CA THR A 640 -6.28 20.94 44.63
C THR A 640 -4.97 20.45 45.24
N ALA A 641 -4.70 19.14 45.17
CA ALA A 641 -3.43 18.57 45.63
C ALA A 641 -2.25 18.95 44.71
N LEU A 642 -2.48 19.04 43.41
CA LEU A 642 -1.47 19.46 42.43
C LEU A 642 -1.05 20.91 42.64
N LEU A 643 -2.03 21.82 42.63
CA LEU A 643 -1.79 23.26 42.66
C LEU A 643 -1.32 23.72 44.05
N SER A 644 -1.84 23.12 45.13
CA SER A 644 -1.36 23.43 46.49
C SER A 644 0.11 23.04 46.70
N ASN A 645 0.59 21.91 46.14
CA ASN A 645 2.01 21.54 46.25
C ASN A 645 2.95 22.48 45.45
N LEU A 646 2.46 23.21 44.44
CA LEU A 646 3.26 24.26 43.78
C LEU A 646 3.74 25.33 44.77
N THR A 647 3.01 25.57 45.86
CA THR A 647 3.37 26.56 46.89
C THR A 647 4.65 26.22 47.65
N ARG A 648 5.11 24.97 47.61
CA ARG A 648 6.46 24.57 48.07
C ARG A 648 7.58 25.18 47.22
N HIS A 649 7.27 25.56 45.99
CA HIS A 649 8.21 26.02 44.97
C HIS A 649 7.95 27.46 44.51
N LEU A 650 7.00 28.18 45.12
CA LEU A 650 6.77 29.59 44.83
C LEU A 650 7.57 30.47 45.79
N LYS A 651 8.13 31.57 45.27
CA LYS A 651 8.60 32.69 46.09
C LYS A 651 7.40 33.42 46.70
N SER A 652 7.67 34.31 47.65
CA SER A 652 6.64 34.96 48.48
C SER A 652 5.51 35.66 47.72
N GLU A 653 5.75 36.12 46.49
CA GLU A 653 4.80 36.76 45.58
C GLU A 653 4.83 36.13 44.16
N GLY A 654 4.85 34.79 44.09
CA GLY A 654 4.93 34.04 42.83
C GLY A 654 3.62 33.94 42.04
N GLU A 655 3.73 33.58 40.76
CA GLU A 655 2.62 33.41 39.82
C GLU A 655 2.62 32.00 39.18
N VAL A 656 1.45 31.42 38.93
CA VAL A 656 1.28 30.14 38.22
C VAL A 656 0.41 30.35 36.98
N ILE A 657 0.89 29.88 35.82
CA ILE A 657 0.09 29.68 34.61
C ILE A 657 -0.24 28.19 34.54
N PHE A 658 -1.49 27.84 34.85
CA PHE A 658 -1.99 26.46 34.85
C PHE A 658 -2.88 26.21 33.63
N CYS A 659 -2.58 25.16 32.87
CA CYS A 659 -3.33 24.76 31.69
C CYS A 659 -3.85 23.33 31.80
N CYS A 660 -4.83 22.98 30.96
CA CYS A 660 -5.33 21.60 30.86
C CYS A 660 -6.09 21.38 29.54
N ASN A 661 -6.13 20.15 29.03
CA ASN A 661 -6.99 19.74 27.90
C ASN A 661 -8.24 18.93 28.31
N LYS A 662 -8.59 18.93 29.60
CA LYS A 662 -9.78 18.23 30.11
C LYS A 662 -11.05 18.99 29.74
N ARG A 663 -11.75 18.53 28.71
CA ARG A 663 -13.07 19.07 28.32
C ARG A 663 -14.01 19.17 29.53
N GLY A 664 -14.54 20.37 29.75
CA GLY A 664 -15.49 20.67 30.82
C GLY A 664 -14.89 20.85 32.22
N PHE A 665 -13.55 20.88 32.34
CA PHE A 665 -12.84 21.16 33.59
C PHE A 665 -13.35 22.46 34.26
N LYS A 666 -13.32 22.47 35.59
CA LYS A 666 -13.57 23.65 36.42
C LYS A 666 -12.53 23.70 37.53
N LEU A 667 -11.94 24.87 37.74
CA LEU A 667 -11.04 25.10 38.85
C LEU A 667 -11.83 25.35 40.14
N ASP A 668 -11.49 24.64 41.22
CA ASP A 668 -11.94 24.99 42.56
C ASP A 668 -11.04 26.05 43.18
N ALA A 669 -11.26 27.31 42.80
CA ALA A 669 -10.49 28.45 43.30
C ALA A 669 -10.69 28.72 44.81
N GLU A 670 -11.81 28.27 45.41
CA GLU A 670 -12.04 28.42 46.85
C GLU A 670 -11.17 27.44 47.66
N ALA A 671 -11.06 26.20 47.21
CA ALA A 671 -10.19 25.19 47.82
C ALA A 671 -8.69 25.52 47.73
N LEU A 672 -8.28 26.47 46.89
CA LEU A 672 -6.89 26.94 46.76
C LEU A 672 -6.52 28.08 47.71
N LYS A 673 -7.49 28.85 48.22
CA LYS A 673 -7.23 29.99 49.12
C LYS A 673 -6.46 29.65 50.40
N PRO A 674 -6.73 28.52 51.11
CA PRO A 674 -5.97 28.18 52.31
C PRO A 674 -4.46 27.99 52.06
N TYR A 675 -4.07 27.65 50.83
CA TYR A 675 -2.67 27.48 50.44
C TYR A 675 -2.00 28.78 49.99
N GLY A 676 -2.67 29.93 50.08
CA GLY A 676 -2.09 31.25 49.77
C GLY A 676 -2.34 31.75 48.35
N PHE A 677 -3.18 31.09 47.55
CA PHE A 677 -3.62 31.64 46.26
C PHE A 677 -4.70 32.72 46.46
N VAL A 678 -4.34 33.98 46.20
CA VAL A 678 -5.19 35.15 46.48
C VAL A 678 -6.08 35.57 45.32
N SER A 679 -5.71 35.23 44.08
CA SER A 679 -6.53 35.46 42.90
C SER A 679 -6.34 34.37 41.84
N CYS A 680 -7.42 34.11 41.09
CA CYS A 680 -7.43 33.24 39.91
C CYS A 680 -8.12 33.99 38.76
N GLU A 681 -7.40 34.26 37.67
CA GLU A 681 -7.98 34.77 36.42
C GLU A 681 -8.14 33.62 35.42
N ASP A 682 -9.35 33.43 34.88
CA ASP A 682 -9.57 32.57 33.71
C ASP A 682 -9.19 33.35 32.43
N VAL A 683 -8.12 32.89 31.77
CA VAL A 683 -7.62 33.46 30.51
C VAL A 683 -7.79 32.49 29.34
N SER A 684 -8.59 31.42 29.50
CA SER A 684 -8.83 30.41 28.46
C SER A 684 -9.30 31.07 27.15
N ALA A 685 -10.30 31.94 27.22
CA ALA A 685 -10.82 32.65 26.04
C ALA A 685 -9.83 33.65 25.40
N LYS A 686 -8.84 34.14 26.16
CA LYS A 686 -7.77 35.02 25.65
C LYS A 686 -6.62 34.24 24.99
N THR A 687 -6.53 32.94 25.25
CA THR A 687 -5.36 32.12 24.90
C THR A 687 -5.61 31.11 23.77
N ILE A 688 -6.79 31.14 23.13
CA ILE A 688 -7.11 30.32 21.95
C ILE A 688 -6.73 31.10 20.67
N PRO A 689 -5.82 30.59 19.82
CA PRO A 689 -5.42 31.24 18.57
C PRO A 689 -6.45 31.02 17.46
N LEU A 690 -6.39 31.84 16.40
CA LEU A 690 -7.38 31.86 15.32
C LEU A 690 -7.50 30.53 14.56
N ASP A 691 -6.39 29.81 14.39
CA ASP A 691 -6.35 28.49 13.76
C ASP A 691 -6.99 27.36 14.60
N CYS A 692 -7.14 27.57 15.91
CA CYS A 692 -7.79 26.63 16.83
C CYS A 692 -9.19 27.10 17.31
N ALA A 693 -9.65 28.28 16.86
CA ALA A 693 -10.86 28.95 17.38
C ALA A 693 -12.19 28.23 17.08
N HIS A 694 -12.19 27.12 16.34
CA HIS A 694 -13.38 26.30 16.13
C HIS A 694 -13.82 25.58 17.42
N ASP A 695 -12.88 25.18 18.27
CA ASP A 695 -13.15 24.50 19.54
C ASP A 695 -12.79 25.40 20.73
N SER A 696 -13.77 26.16 21.19
CA SER A 696 -13.67 27.01 22.39
C SER A 696 -13.47 26.24 23.71
N LYS A 697 -13.27 24.92 23.65
CA LYS A 697 -13.02 24.01 24.79
C LYS A 697 -11.87 23.04 24.49
N ILE A 698 -10.92 23.45 23.63
CA ILE A 698 -9.70 22.70 23.33
C ILE A 698 -8.75 22.66 24.53
N HIS A 699 -8.59 23.78 25.24
CA HIS A 699 -7.85 23.87 26.50
C HIS A 699 -8.52 24.79 27.54
N CYS A 700 -8.08 24.67 28.79
CA CYS A 700 -8.30 25.63 29.87
C CYS A 700 -6.97 26.36 30.18
N CYS A 701 -7.02 27.61 30.63
CA CYS A 701 -5.83 28.36 31.04
C CYS A 701 -6.18 29.36 32.16
N PHE A 702 -5.49 29.26 33.30
CA PHE A 702 -5.70 30.08 34.48
C PHE A 702 -4.39 30.73 34.94
N ILE A 703 -4.46 31.99 35.37
CA ILE A 703 -3.36 32.68 36.06
C ILE A 703 -3.70 32.72 37.55
N LEU A 704 -2.86 32.11 38.39
CA LEU A 704 -3.02 32.07 39.84
C LEU A 704 -1.92 32.91 40.50
N THR A 705 -2.30 33.86 41.35
CA THR A 705 -1.37 34.69 42.12
C THR A 705 -1.23 34.13 43.53
N TYR A 706 -0.01 33.90 43.98
CA TYR A 706 0.31 33.39 45.31
C TYR A 706 0.89 34.49 46.20
N GLN A 707 0.48 34.49 47.47
CA GLN A 707 1.08 35.30 48.54
C GLN A 707 1.36 34.41 49.75
N GLU A 708 2.62 34.29 50.14
CA GLU A 708 3.03 33.44 51.28
C GLU A 708 2.43 33.92 52.60
N SER A 709 2.19 35.22 52.74
CA SER A 709 1.46 35.83 53.87
C SER A 709 -0.02 35.47 53.96
N ALA A 710 -0.63 34.96 52.88
CA ALA A 710 -2.01 34.50 52.85
C ALA A 710 -2.14 32.97 53.09
N LYS A 711 -1.02 32.25 53.18
CA LYS A 711 -1.00 30.80 53.39
C LYS A 711 -1.36 30.45 54.84
N THR A 712 -2.34 29.58 54.99
CA THR A 712 -2.87 29.11 56.29
C THR A 712 -2.90 27.58 56.41
N ALA A 713 -2.65 26.85 55.32
CA ALA A 713 -2.52 25.40 55.26
C ALA A 713 -1.26 24.97 54.50
N GLU A 714 -0.64 23.87 54.93
CA GLU A 714 0.44 23.19 54.20
C GLU A 714 -0.12 22.09 53.30
N PRO A 715 0.40 21.91 52.06
CA PRO A 715 -0.12 20.93 51.11
C PRO A 715 0.34 19.50 51.45
N GLU A 716 -0.58 18.53 51.42
CA GLU A 716 -0.22 17.11 51.60
C GLU A 716 0.55 16.57 50.37
N PRO A 717 1.63 15.78 50.56
CA PRO A 717 2.40 15.18 49.47
C PRO A 717 1.54 14.35 48.50
N MET A 718 1.74 14.54 47.18
CA MET A 718 1.01 13.78 46.16
C MET A 718 1.52 12.36 45.93
N ALA A 719 2.70 12.01 46.43
CA ALA A 719 3.33 10.71 46.28
C ALA A 719 4.16 10.37 47.53
N GLU A 720 4.23 9.08 47.89
CA GLU A 720 5.26 8.58 48.80
C GLU A 720 6.62 8.63 48.08
N VAL A 721 7.62 9.29 48.67
CA VAL A 721 8.94 9.50 48.02
C VAL A 721 10.08 8.98 48.90
N GLN A 722 10.55 7.77 48.61
CA GLN A 722 11.79 7.20 49.19
C GLN A 722 13.04 7.78 48.50
N GLY A 723 13.15 9.12 48.48
CA GLY A 723 14.14 9.88 47.73
C GLY A 723 13.90 9.88 46.21
N MET A 724 14.70 10.65 45.46
CA MET A 724 14.62 10.63 44.00
C MET A 724 15.04 9.26 43.43
N PRO A 725 14.27 8.67 42.49
CA PRO A 725 14.65 7.40 41.85
C PRO A 725 16.00 7.49 41.13
N ARG A 726 16.76 6.39 41.09
CA ARG A 726 18.09 6.31 40.41
C ARG A 726 18.10 6.66 38.91
N TRP A 727 16.93 6.74 38.26
CA TRP A 727 16.80 7.19 36.87
C TRP A 727 16.61 8.70 36.73
N SER A 728 16.31 9.40 37.83
CA SER A 728 16.18 10.85 37.86
C SER A 728 17.55 11.52 37.80
N LYS A 729 17.66 12.59 37.00
CA LYS A 729 18.92 13.29 36.72
C LYS A 729 18.68 14.59 35.97
N ILE A 730 19.56 15.57 36.19
CA ILE A 730 19.71 16.71 35.29
C ILE A 730 20.45 16.23 34.02
N LEU A 731 19.88 16.50 32.86
CA LEU A 731 20.53 16.32 31.57
C LEU A 731 21.48 17.50 31.33
N LYS A 732 22.75 17.18 31.05
CA LYS A 732 23.72 18.17 30.56
C LYS A 732 23.55 18.32 29.05
N GLY A 733 23.95 19.48 28.51
CA GLY A 733 23.83 19.84 27.09
C GLY A 733 24.41 18.80 26.11
N PRO A 734 24.12 18.95 24.81
CA PRO A 734 24.15 17.86 23.84
C PRO A 734 25.52 17.16 23.81
N ARG A 735 25.54 15.88 24.18
CA ARG A 735 26.65 14.99 23.87
C ARG A 735 26.67 14.84 22.34
N GLY A 736 27.79 15.14 21.70
CA GLY A 736 27.89 15.08 20.24
C GLY A 736 27.58 13.68 19.70
N VAL A 737 26.44 13.53 19.03
CA VAL A 737 26.02 12.30 18.33
C VAL A 737 25.51 12.67 16.94
N PHE A 738 26.46 13.02 16.07
CA PHE A 738 26.29 12.95 14.61
C PHE A 738 27.60 12.46 13.96
N ALA A 739 28.09 11.32 14.46
CA ALA A 739 28.87 10.37 13.67
C ALA A 739 27.90 9.25 13.27
N GLY A 740 27.81 8.95 11.98
CA GLY A 740 26.74 8.11 11.44
C GLY A 740 26.75 6.67 11.98
N ARG A 741 25.56 6.06 12.06
CA ARG A 741 25.45 4.60 12.09
C ARG A 741 25.85 4.06 10.71
N VAL A 742 27.13 3.79 10.53
CA VAL A 742 27.57 2.81 9.53
C VAL A 742 27.08 1.44 10.00
N GLU A 743 26.55 0.64 9.08
CA GLU A 743 26.01 -0.68 9.39
C GLU A 743 27.14 -1.71 9.65
N GLU A 744 27.51 -1.90 10.91
CA GLU A 744 28.25 -3.11 11.29
C GLU A 744 27.31 -4.33 11.30
N GLY A 745 27.09 -4.89 10.12
CA GLY A 745 26.32 -6.11 9.90
C GLY A 745 26.91 -7.28 10.70
N ARG A 746 26.23 -7.67 11.78
CA ARG A 746 26.62 -8.81 12.65
C ARG A 746 26.57 -10.15 11.91
N ARG A 747 27.67 -10.51 11.24
CA ARG A 747 27.92 -11.89 10.82
C ARG A 747 28.12 -12.78 12.05
N SER A 748 27.17 -13.69 12.28
CA SER A 748 27.18 -14.69 13.35
C SER A 748 28.16 -15.85 13.07
N GLY A 749 29.45 -15.53 13.03
CA GLY A 749 30.53 -16.52 12.88
C GLY A 749 30.68 -17.39 14.13
N ARG A 750 30.41 -18.70 14.01
CA ARG A 750 30.60 -19.68 15.10
C ARG A 750 32.08 -19.84 15.43
N THR A 751 32.49 -19.57 16.66
CA THR A 751 33.79 -19.97 17.20
C THR A 751 33.70 -21.35 17.85
N LEU A 752 34.51 -22.30 17.38
CA LEU A 752 34.60 -23.65 17.95
C LEU A 752 36.00 -24.24 17.69
N GLY A 753 36.73 -24.59 18.76
CA GLY A 753 37.79 -25.61 18.69
C GLY A 753 39.25 -25.19 18.45
N ARG A 754 39.94 -24.82 19.54
CA ARG A 754 41.25 -25.38 20.00
C ARG A 754 42.57 -25.24 19.20
N ARG A 755 43.65 -25.12 20.01
CA ARG A 755 45.05 -25.59 19.84
C ARG A 755 46.08 -24.74 19.05
N GLU A 756 46.84 -23.97 19.83
CA GLU A 756 48.31 -24.14 20.09
C GLU A 756 49.37 -23.90 18.97
N PRO A 757 50.66 -23.64 19.33
CA PRO A 757 51.45 -22.63 18.62
C PRO A 757 52.86 -23.08 18.12
N PHE A 758 53.71 -22.10 17.78
CA PHE A 758 55.08 -22.18 17.20
C PHE A 758 55.12 -22.51 15.67
N SER A 759 56.13 -22.12 14.88
CA SER A 759 57.43 -21.49 15.19
C SER A 759 57.93 -20.44 14.17
N LYS A 760 58.58 -19.38 14.70
CA LYS A 760 59.78 -18.63 14.24
C LYS A 760 60.34 -18.75 12.79
N ASN A 761 60.79 -17.59 12.29
CA ASN A 761 61.99 -17.27 11.49
C ASN A 761 62.09 -17.59 9.97
N SER A 762 61.95 -16.56 9.13
CA SER A 762 63.06 -15.90 8.37
C SER A 762 62.48 -14.77 7.48
N SER A 763 62.95 -13.53 7.32
CA SER A 763 64.23 -12.80 7.53
C SER A 763 64.97 -12.39 6.24
N ARG A 764 64.37 -11.46 5.47
CA ARG A 764 65.03 -10.45 4.58
C ARG A 764 63.94 -9.46 4.12
N ALA A 765 63.88 -8.16 4.42
CA ALA A 765 64.86 -7.07 4.60
C ALA A 765 65.13 -6.26 3.32
N ALA A 766 64.43 -5.13 3.18
CA ALA A 766 64.80 -3.98 2.35
C ALA A 766 64.16 -2.68 2.92
N PHE A 767 64.85 -1.56 2.70
CA PHE A 767 64.62 -0.15 3.09
C PHE A 767 63.22 0.43 2.80
N GLY A 768 62.78 1.57 3.40
CA GLY A 768 63.39 2.43 4.43
C GLY A 768 63.00 3.93 4.30
N GLY A 769 62.81 4.64 5.43
CA GLY A 769 62.42 6.07 5.52
C GLY A 769 60.89 6.31 5.65
N SER A 770 60.31 7.11 6.57
CA SER A 770 60.55 8.48 7.11
C SER A 770 60.01 9.60 6.21
N ALA A 771 59.26 10.63 6.65
CA ALA A 771 58.70 11.06 7.96
C ALA A 771 57.45 11.98 7.68
N PHE A 772 56.47 12.20 8.59
CA PHE A 772 56.38 13.33 9.56
C PHE A 772 56.98 14.66 9.02
N GLU A 773 56.33 15.84 8.96
CA GLU A 773 55.21 16.48 9.70
C GLU A 773 54.32 17.37 8.74
N ARG A 774 53.04 17.72 8.96
CA ARG A 774 52.25 18.44 10.01
C ARG A 774 52.15 19.96 9.80
N THR A 775 51.06 20.58 10.30
CA THR A 775 50.70 22.03 10.26
C THR A 775 50.32 22.61 8.88
N GLU A 776 49.57 23.71 8.75
CA GLU A 776 48.32 24.19 9.40
C GLU A 776 47.84 25.45 8.60
N ARG A 777 46.53 25.80 8.59
CA ARG A 777 45.99 27.13 8.16
C ARG A 777 46.18 27.51 6.65
N THR A 778 45.45 28.44 6.01
CA THR A 778 44.22 29.22 6.37
C THR A 778 43.48 29.72 5.10
N GLU A 779 42.16 29.92 5.24
CA GLU A 779 41.33 30.99 4.62
C GLU A 779 41.03 31.12 3.09
N ARG A 780 39.73 31.40 2.85
CA ARG A 780 39.13 32.33 1.84
C ARG A 780 39.21 32.02 0.33
N SER A 781 38.15 31.37 -0.15
CA SER A 781 37.23 31.86 -1.21
C SER A 781 37.56 33.15 -1.98
N TRP A 782 37.39 33.11 -3.30
CA TRP A 782 36.72 34.16 -4.11
C TRP A 782 36.10 33.53 -5.37
N GLU A 783 34.91 34.00 -5.75
CA GLU A 783 34.32 33.78 -7.08
C GLU A 783 34.58 35.01 -7.97
N HIS A 784 34.59 34.80 -9.29
CA HIS A 784 34.16 35.67 -10.42
C HIS A 784 35.02 35.30 -11.66
N ALA A 785 34.62 35.47 -12.92
CA ALA A 785 33.35 35.57 -13.64
C ALA A 785 33.68 36.17 -15.03
N ASP A 786 32.72 36.05 -15.95
CA ASP A 786 32.57 36.80 -17.21
C ASP A 786 33.37 36.45 -18.48
N LYS A 787 32.75 36.86 -19.59
CA LYS A 787 32.99 36.44 -20.99
C LYS A 787 34.02 37.34 -21.69
N PHE A 788 34.40 36.97 -22.93
CA PHE A 788 34.24 37.89 -24.09
C PHE A 788 34.10 37.12 -25.42
N GLU A 789 33.88 37.83 -26.52
CA GLU A 789 33.29 37.33 -27.78
C GLU A 789 34.23 37.31 -29.01
N ARG A 790 33.66 36.85 -30.13
CA ARG A 790 33.90 37.23 -31.55
C ARG A 790 35.10 36.64 -32.30
N GLY A 791 34.85 36.37 -33.59
CA GLY A 791 35.88 36.17 -34.62
C GLY A 791 35.58 34.97 -35.54
N ALA A 792 35.19 35.23 -36.79
CA ALA A 792 35.03 34.21 -37.83
C ALA A 792 35.81 34.61 -39.09
N VAL A 793 36.21 33.65 -39.93
CA VAL A 793 36.24 33.71 -41.41
C VAL A 793 36.65 32.34 -42.01
N SER A 794 36.34 32.14 -43.28
CA SER A 794 36.27 30.90 -44.07
C SER A 794 37.60 30.24 -44.51
N GLY A 795 37.51 28.97 -44.97
CA GLY A 795 38.18 28.59 -46.24
C GLY A 795 38.65 27.14 -46.46
N SER A 796 37.86 26.31 -47.17
CA SER A 796 38.25 25.04 -47.84
C SER A 796 38.81 23.89 -46.96
N GLY A 797 38.90 22.63 -47.39
CA GLY A 797 38.50 21.97 -48.65
C GLY A 797 38.62 20.43 -48.55
N SER A 798 37.80 19.70 -49.30
CA SER A 798 37.60 18.24 -49.33
C SER A 798 38.84 17.33 -49.43
N ALA A 799 38.78 16.13 -48.80
CA ALA A 799 39.01 14.84 -49.50
C ALA A 799 38.66 13.57 -48.66
N ALA A 800 37.73 12.77 -49.18
CA ALA A 800 37.81 11.29 -49.19
C ALA A 800 37.84 10.87 -50.68
N PRO A 801 38.18 9.62 -51.10
CA PRO A 801 37.13 8.57 -51.15
C PRO A 801 37.62 7.08 -51.18
N ARG A 802 36.63 6.18 -51.34
CA ARG A 802 36.62 4.84 -52.00
C ARG A 802 36.54 3.56 -51.14
N ALA A 803 35.93 2.47 -51.60
CA ALA A 803 34.65 2.23 -52.34
C ALA A 803 34.48 0.73 -52.68
N ASN A 804 33.27 0.38 -53.14
CA ASN A 804 32.85 -0.78 -53.97
C ASN A 804 32.10 -1.95 -53.27
N GLU A 805 31.11 -2.61 -53.91
CA GLU A 805 30.01 -2.12 -54.78
C GLU A 805 28.98 -3.25 -55.12
N HIS A 806 27.95 -2.90 -55.92
CA HIS A 806 27.07 -3.77 -56.74
C HIS A 806 25.88 -4.51 -56.05
N VAL A 807 24.69 -4.69 -56.67
CA VAL A 807 24.15 -4.22 -57.99
C VAL A 807 22.59 -4.23 -58.01
N TRP A 808 21.99 -3.14 -58.52
CA TRP A 808 20.70 -2.93 -59.26
C TRP A 808 19.36 -3.63 -58.84
N GLY A 809 18.17 -3.02 -59.08
CA GLY A 809 17.86 -1.64 -59.51
C GLY A 809 16.45 -1.40 -60.13
N ALA A 810 15.99 -0.12 -60.06
CA ALA A 810 15.04 0.61 -60.95
C ALA A 810 13.59 0.07 -61.18
N VAL A 811 12.56 0.81 -61.69
CA VAL A 811 12.47 2.02 -62.55
C VAL A 811 11.18 2.87 -62.30
N SER A 812 11.25 4.22 -62.35
CA SER A 812 10.16 5.24 -62.50
C SER A 812 9.03 5.35 -61.42
N GLY A 813 8.29 6.45 -61.22
CA GLY A 813 8.26 7.83 -61.80
C GLY A 813 6.91 8.53 -61.49
N THR A 814 6.62 9.83 -61.70
CA THR A 814 7.41 11.06 -61.99
C THR A 814 6.49 12.33 -61.96
N ALA A 815 6.99 13.49 -61.49
CA ALA A 815 6.45 14.88 -61.69
C ALA A 815 5.13 15.27 -60.94
N ALA A 816 4.78 16.54 -60.67
CA ALA A 816 5.42 17.87 -60.85
C ALA A 816 4.93 18.88 -59.78
N ALA A 817 5.43 20.13 -59.77
CA ALA A 817 5.12 21.17 -58.76
C ALA A 817 4.55 22.48 -59.37
N TYR A 818 3.99 23.37 -58.54
CA TYR A 818 3.82 24.81 -58.81
C TYR A 818 3.93 25.66 -57.54
N ARG A 819 4.26 26.96 -57.66
CA ARG A 819 4.39 27.95 -56.57
C ARG A 819 3.46 29.15 -56.79
N SER A 820 3.12 29.87 -55.72
CA SER A 820 2.97 31.33 -55.73
C SER A 820 3.04 31.92 -54.31
N GLU A 821 3.82 33.00 -54.13
CA GLU A 821 3.78 33.92 -52.97
C GLU A 821 2.66 34.99 -53.24
N ALA A 822 2.34 36.01 -52.42
CA ALA A 822 3.00 36.65 -51.29
C ALA A 822 2.03 37.48 -50.38
N ALA A 823 2.62 38.12 -49.35
CA ALA A 823 2.30 39.36 -48.60
C ALA A 823 1.22 40.38 -49.12
N ALA A 824 0.70 41.36 -48.36
CA ALA A 824 0.60 41.65 -46.89
C ALA A 824 -0.15 43.01 -46.66
N ALA A 825 -0.42 43.38 -45.39
CA ALA A 825 -0.72 44.74 -44.86
C ALA A 825 -2.08 45.41 -45.29
N GLU A 826 -2.64 46.47 -44.67
CA GLU A 826 -2.59 47.04 -43.29
C GLU A 826 -3.78 48.03 -43.05
N GLY A 827 -4.14 48.29 -41.79
CA GLY A 827 -4.95 49.47 -41.33
C GLY A 827 -6.47 49.53 -41.64
N SER A 828 -7.26 50.50 -41.13
CA SER A 828 -7.15 51.30 -39.88
C SER A 828 -8.38 52.21 -39.60
N ALA A 829 -9.10 51.97 -38.49
CA ALA A 829 -9.82 52.92 -37.58
C ALA A 829 -10.90 53.94 -38.08
N PHE A 830 -11.63 54.51 -37.10
CA PHE A 830 -12.62 55.64 -37.14
C PHE A 830 -13.99 55.38 -37.84
N SER A 831 -15.13 55.98 -37.45
CA SER A 831 -15.46 56.94 -36.35
C SER A 831 -16.93 56.83 -35.83
N GLU A 832 -17.28 57.67 -34.84
CA GLU A 832 -18.48 57.67 -33.98
C GLU A 832 -19.79 58.29 -34.53
N GLY A 833 -20.88 58.08 -33.77
CA GLY A 833 -22.14 58.87 -33.72
C GLY A 833 -23.15 58.12 -32.81
N GLN A 834 -23.56 58.59 -31.62
CA GLN A 834 -24.44 59.73 -31.28
C GLN A 834 -25.79 59.71 -32.03
N GLU A 835 -26.96 59.98 -31.42
CA GLU A 835 -27.27 60.69 -30.17
C GLU A 835 -28.69 60.32 -29.60
N ARG A 836 -28.98 60.71 -28.33
CA ARG A 836 -30.33 60.86 -27.70
C ARG A 836 -31.23 59.62 -27.47
N ALA A 837 -32.33 59.70 -26.69
CA ALA A 837 -32.55 60.28 -25.34
C ALA A 837 -33.98 59.94 -24.83
N ALA A 838 -34.11 59.34 -23.64
CA ALA A 838 -35.37 59.32 -22.87
C ALA A 838 -35.12 59.06 -21.37
N ARG A 839 -35.85 59.77 -20.50
CA ARG A 839 -36.01 59.47 -19.05
C ARG A 839 -37.53 59.42 -18.73
N PRO A 840 -37.97 59.52 -17.46
CA PRO A 840 -38.36 58.40 -16.62
C PRO A 840 -39.88 58.40 -16.33
N PHE A 841 -40.40 57.42 -15.58
CA PHE A 841 -41.52 57.69 -14.66
C PHE A 841 -41.65 56.61 -13.56
N GLU A 842 -42.00 57.05 -12.35
CA GLU A 842 -42.36 56.18 -11.21
C GLU A 842 -43.89 56.07 -11.07
N ARG A 843 -44.39 55.11 -10.28
CA ARG A 843 -45.72 55.30 -9.66
C ARG A 843 -45.91 54.62 -8.29
N THR A 844 -45.52 55.36 -7.25
CA THR A 844 -46.28 55.54 -5.98
C THR A 844 -46.95 54.31 -5.34
N GLY A 845 -46.23 53.70 -4.39
CA GLY A 845 -46.45 53.90 -2.94
C GLY A 845 -47.82 53.63 -2.28
N ARG A 846 -47.76 53.01 -1.09
CA ARG A 846 -48.65 53.31 0.04
C ARG A 846 -48.01 52.90 1.37
N ASP A 847 -48.03 53.79 2.36
CA ASP A 847 -47.63 53.50 3.74
C ASP A 847 -48.65 52.61 4.46
N PHE A 848 -48.23 51.93 5.54
CA PHE A 848 -48.61 52.32 6.92
C PHE A 848 -47.75 51.58 7.97
N ALA A 849 -47.78 52.06 9.21
CA ALA A 849 -46.86 51.65 10.29
C ALA A 849 -47.56 50.98 11.50
N ARG A 850 -46.77 50.67 12.55
CA ARG A 850 -47.15 50.11 13.89
C ARG A 850 -47.38 48.58 13.85
N SER A 851 -46.73 47.73 14.65
CA SER A 851 -46.71 47.52 16.12
C SER A 851 -47.36 46.14 16.43
N GLU A 852 -47.05 45.39 17.49
CA GLU A 852 -46.15 45.62 18.62
C GLU A 852 -45.65 44.29 19.23
N ARG A 853 -44.88 44.40 20.32
CA ARG A 853 -44.80 43.51 21.51
C ARG A 853 -45.99 42.53 21.66
N SER A 854 -45.88 41.33 22.22
CA SER A 854 -44.90 40.66 23.11
C SER A 854 -45.28 39.15 23.20
N GLY A 855 -44.61 38.22 23.88
CA GLY A 855 -43.40 38.18 24.71
C GLY A 855 -43.46 36.96 25.64
N ARG A 856 -42.52 36.86 26.61
CA ARG A 856 -42.63 36.24 27.97
C ARG A 856 -43.40 34.91 28.17
N GLN A 857 -42.95 33.96 29.00
CA GLN A 857 -41.72 33.73 29.79
C GLN A 857 -41.87 32.34 30.46
N ARG A 858 -40.77 31.74 30.95
CA ARG A 858 -40.66 30.80 32.12
C ARG A 858 -41.70 29.63 32.24
N GLY A 859 -41.31 28.40 32.52
CA GLY A 859 -40.07 27.86 33.08
C GLY A 859 -40.38 26.68 34.02
N GLY A 860 -39.36 26.10 34.65
CA GLY A 860 -39.46 24.86 35.44
C GLY A 860 -38.96 23.64 34.65
N ARG A 861 -38.27 22.64 35.21
CA ARG A 861 -38.41 21.94 36.52
C ARG A 861 -39.73 21.17 36.63
N GLU A 862 -39.76 19.90 37.03
CA GLU A 862 -38.67 18.93 37.31
C GLU A 862 -39.22 17.48 37.31
N LEU A 863 -38.30 16.51 37.36
CA LEU A 863 -38.43 15.18 37.99
C LEU A 863 -39.83 14.59 38.28
N SER A 864 -40.07 13.36 37.81
CA SER A 864 -40.36 12.23 38.72
C SER A 864 -40.21 10.86 38.03
N ARG A 865 -40.03 9.81 38.84
CA ARG A 865 -39.80 8.43 38.39
C ARG A 865 -41.06 7.56 38.50
N GLY A 866 -41.51 7.02 37.36
CA GLY A 866 -41.88 5.61 37.16
C GLY A 866 -43.11 5.00 37.87
N LYS A 867 -43.63 3.94 37.23
CA LYS A 867 -44.19 2.73 37.88
C LYS A 867 -44.41 1.62 36.83
N ARG A 868 -44.26 0.36 37.26
CA ARG A 868 -44.81 -0.87 36.65
C ARG A 868 -46.32 -0.97 37.01
N PRO A 869 -47.19 -1.88 36.48
CA PRO A 869 -46.86 -3.26 36.03
C PRO A 869 -47.75 -3.87 34.90
N ALA A 870 -47.59 -5.20 34.70
CA ALA A 870 -48.59 -6.16 34.20
C ALA A 870 -49.03 -6.03 32.71
N SER A 871 -49.55 -7.06 32.03
CA SER A 871 -49.46 -8.55 32.10
C SER A 871 -50.13 -9.09 30.81
N TRP A 872 -50.69 -10.31 30.81
CA TRP A 872 -51.30 -11.01 29.65
C TRP A 872 -50.30 -11.48 28.58
N GLY A 873 -50.56 -12.56 27.83
CA GLY A 873 -51.71 -13.49 27.86
C GLY A 873 -51.42 -14.73 26.99
N ASP A 874 -52.18 -15.80 27.17
CA ASP A 874 -51.78 -17.16 26.79
C ASP A 874 -52.53 -17.75 25.58
N ASP A 875 -51.94 -18.84 25.05
CA ASP A 875 -52.60 -20.04 24.49
C ASP A 875 -53.06 -20.21 23.01
N ARG A 876 -52.89 -21.48 22.53
CA ARG A 876 -53.54 -22.23 21.40
C ARG A 876 -53.53 -21.67 19.96
N ARG A 877 -53.76 -22.47 18.90
CA ARG A 877 -53.34 -23.82 18.42
C ARG A 877 -54.17 -24.17 17.14
N SER A 878 -53.54 -24.86 16.17
CA SER A 878 -54.13 -25.76 15.14
C SER A 878 -55.25 -25.30 14.15
N ALA A 879 -54.84 -25.18 12.87
CA ALA A 879 -55.36 -25.83 11.64
C ALA A 879 -56.89 -25.97 11.31
N GLY A 880 -57.27 -25.67 10.05
CA GLY A 880 -58.55 -26.10 9.45
C GLY A 880 -58.84 -25.52 8.04
N ALA A 881 -58.79 -26.35 7.00
CA ALA A 881 -58.90 -25.97 5.57
C ALA A 881 -60.30 -25.56 5.06
N HIS A 882 -60.39 -24.87 3.91
CA HIS A 882 -61.39 -25.20 2.87
C HIS A 882 -61.05 -24.72 1.43
N ARG A 883 -61.54 -25.54 0.47
CA ARG A 883 -61.60 -25.57 -1.02
C ARG A 883 -61.79 -24.22 -1.78
N SER A 884 -61.53 -24.10 -3.10
CA SER A 884 -60.81 -24.87 -4.16
C SER A 884 -60.65 -23.93 -5.40
N SER A 885 -60.37 -24.25 -6.69
CA SER A 885 -60.24 -25.44 -7.60
C SER A 885 -59.56 -24.95 -8.92
N GLY A 886 -59.16 -25.73 -9.94
CA GLY A 886 -59.16 -27.19 -10.22
C GLY A 886 -59.04 -27.49 -11.74
N GLN A 887 -58.63 -28.71 -12.12
CA GLN A 887 -58.42 -29.27 -13.50
C GLN A 887 -57.19 -28.74 -14.29
N GLY A 888 -56.42 -29.54 -15.05
CA GLY A 888 -56.34 -31.01 -15.24
C GLY A 888 -54.98 -31.40 -15.84
N SER A 889 -54.30 -32.47 -15.38
CA SER A 889 -54.30 -33.87 -15.88
C SER A 889 -53.37 -34.12 -17.10
N PHE A 890 -52.69 -35.27 -17.32
CA PHE A 890 -52.87 -36.67 -16.86
C PHE A 890 -51.52 -37.43 -16.58
N ARG A 891 -51.64 -38.68 -16.06
CA ARG A 891 -50.64 -39.77 -15.79
C ARG A 891 -49.26 -39.72 -16.50
N ALA A 892 -48.11 -40.14 -15.94
CA ALA A 892 -47.71 -41.02 -14.81
C ALA A 892 -47.74 -42.55 -15.02
N GLU A 893 -46.63 -43.24 -14.78
CA GLU A 893 -46.62 -44.58 -14.15
C GLU A 893 -45.29 -44.92 -13.45
N ARG A 894 -45.26 -46.01 -12.67
CA ARG A 894 -44.25 -46.36 -11.67
C ARG A 894 -44.01 -47.88 -11.70
N THR A 895 -42.81 -48.36 -11.43
CA THR A 895 -42.65 -49.72 -10.88
C THR A 895 -41.36 -49.89 -10.09
N GLU A 896 -41.49 -50.34 -8.86
CA GLU A 896 -40.40 -50.88 -8.04
C GLU A 896 -40.50 -52.42 -8.06
N ARG A 897 -39.38 -53.13 -7.91
CA ARG A 897 -39.33 -54.37 -7.10
C ARG A 897 -37.90 -54.80 -6.79
N SER A 898 -37.71 -55.20 -5.55
CA SER A 898 -36.50 -55.85 -5.03
C SER A 898 -36.73 -57.36 -4.89
N PHE A 899 -35.65 -58.17 -4.91
CA PHE A 899 -35.67 -59.50 -4.32
C PHE A 899 -34.27 -59.94 -3.84
N LYS A 900 -34.21 -60.92 -2.94
CA LYS A 900 -32.97 -61.48 -2.33
C LYS A 900 -32.75 -62.93 -2.77
N GLY A 901 -31.48 -63.35 -2.80
CA GLY A 901 -31.03 -64.75 -2.83
C GLY A 901 -30.04 -65.07 -3.97
N GLY A 902 -29.12 -66.04 -3.85
CA GLY A 902 -28.70 -66.76 -2.64
C GLY A 902 -28.15 -68.17 -2.89
N ARG A 903 -26.85 -68.37 -2.61
CA ARG A 903 -26.06 -69.63 -2.60
C ARG A 903 -25.69 -70.30 -3.94
N ASP A 904 -24.38 -70.46 -4.11
CA ASP A 904 -23.62 -71.69 -4.41
C ASP A 904 -24.20 -72.77 -5.36
N PHE A 905 -23.42 -73.15 -6.39
CA PHE A 905 -22.70 -74.44 -6.34
C PHE A 905 -21.50 -74.52 -7.31
N LYS A 906 -20.82 -75.68 -7.33
CA LYS A 906 -19.48 -75.91 -7.88
C LYS A 906 -19.44 -76.36 -9.36
N GLY A 907 -18.44 -75.87 -10.09
CA GLY A 907 -17.41 -76.73 -10.69
C GLY A 907 -17.58 -77.26 -12.13
N GLY A 908 -16.49 -77.22 -12.89
CA GLY A 908 -16.32 -77.83 -14.21
C GLY A 908 -14.96 -77.44 -14.80
N ARG A 909 -14.23 -78.38 -15.41
CA ARG A 909 -12.98 -78.12 -16.14
C ARG A 909 -13.19 -78.34 -17.64
N ASP A 910 -12.53 -77.50 -18.44
CA ASP A 910 -11.83 -77.79 -19.71
C ASP A 910 -11.86 -76.53 -20.61
N GLY A 911 -10.87 -76.28 -21.48
CA GLY A 911 -9.67 -77.08 -21.73
C GLY A 911 -9.26 -77.06 -23.20
N ARG A 912 -8.89 -75.88 -23.75
CA ARG A 912 -8.27 -75.79 -25.09
C ARG A 912 -7.51 -74.49 -25.33
N SER A 913 -6.46 -74.59 -26.14
CA SER A 913 -5.52 -73.53 -26.49
C SER A 913 -6.00 -72.69 -27.67
N GLY A 914 -5.73 -71.38 -27.64
CA GLY A 914 -5.80 -70.51 -28.81
C GLY A 914 -4.93 -69.27 -28.62
N ARG A 915 -3.85 -69.14 -29.41
CA ARG A 915 -3.12 -67.87 -29.50
C ARG A 915 -3.97 -66.90 -30.31
N PHE A 916 -4.23 -65.72 -29.76
CA PHE A 916 -4.66 -64.55 -30.52
C PHE A 916 -3.74 -63.39 -30.13
N GLU A 917 -2.92 -62.96 -31.09
CA GLU A 917 -2.23 -61.68 -30.98
C GLU A 917 -3.28 -60.57 -31.09
N ARG A 918 -3.47 -59.83 -29.99
CA ARG A 918 -4.24 -58.58 -30.01
C ARG A 918 -3.26 -57.42 -29.92
N ALA A 919 -3.25 -56.57 -30.94
CA ALA A 919 -2.64 -55.26 -30.85
C ALA A 919 -3.29 -54.48 -29.69
N VAL A 920 -2.53 -54.25 -28.63
CA VAL A 920 -3.00 -53.51 -27.45
C VAL A 920 -3.07 -52.03 -27.82
N ARG A 921 -4.30 -51.50 -28.00
CA ARG A 921 -4.50 -50.05 -27.91
C ARG A 921 -4.18 -49.62 -26.48
N PRO A 922 -3.35 -48.59 -26.25
CA PRO A 922 -2.99 -48.18 -24.89
C PRO A 922 -4.23 -47.67 -24.14
N GLU A 923 -4.40 -48.12 -22.90
CA GLU A 923 -5.48 -47.64 -22.03
C GLU A 923 -5.23 -46.18 -21.60
N PRO A 924 -6.29 -45.36 -21.46
CA PRO A 924 -6.14 -43.94 -21.12
C PRO A 924 -5.63 -43.76 -19.69
N ARG A 925 -4.42 -43.19 -19.55
CA ARG A 925 -3.81 -42.88 -18.26
C ARG A 925 -4.37 -41.58 -17.67
N THR A 926 -4.26 -41.43 -16.34
CA THR A 926 -4.66 -40.20 -15.64
C THR A 926 -3.52 -39.20 -15.62
N VAL A 927 -3.82 -37.94 -15.95
CA VAL A 927 -2.91 -36.80 -15.98
C VAL A 927 -3.40 -35.76 -14.98
N ARG A 928 -2.50 -35.00 -14.35
CA ARG A 928 -2.86 -33.96 -13.37
C ARG A 928 -2.12 -32.66 -13.63
N VAL A 929 -2.79 -31.55 -13.37
CA VAL A 929 -2.22 -30.21 -13.32
C VAL A 929 -2.09 -29.81 -11.85
N TRP A 930 -0.92 -29.33 -11.45
CA TRP A 930 -0.66 -28.82 -10.09
C TRP A 930 -0.10 -27.39 -10.17
N GLY A 931 -0.46 -26.56 -9.19
CA GLY A 931 0.19 -25.28 -8.91
C GLY A 931 1.19 -25.39 -7.75
N PRO A 932 2.14 -24.45 -7.64
CA PRO A 932 3.02 -24.35 -6.48
C PRO A 932 2.23 -23.84 -5.27
N GLU A 933 2.03 -24.69 -4.26
CA GLU A 933 1.42 -24.27 -2.99
C GLU A 933 2.41 -23.44 -2.16
N GLY A 934 1.94 -22.30 -1.63
CA GLY A 934 2.67 -21.56 -0.60
C GLY A 934 2.58 -22.30 0.73
N VAL A 935 3.71 -22.49 1.42
CA VAL A 935 3.76 -23.19 2.70
C VAL A 935 3.02 -22.38 3.77
N LYS A 936 1.76 -22.76 4.05
CA LYS A 936 1.10 -22.43 5.31
C LYS A 936 1.45 -23.51 6.33
N THR A 937 2.09 -23.12 7.42
CA THR A 937 2.26 -23.95 8.61
C THR A 937 0.94 -24.07 9.37
N GLU A 938 0.63 -25.25 9.91
CA GLU A 938 -0.57 -25.47 10.74
C GLU A 938 -0.40 -24.83 12.13
N GLU A 939 -0.81 -23.57 12.28
CA GLU A 939 -1.22 -22.94 13.54
C GLU A 939 -2.28 -21.84 13.22
N ASP A 940 -3.52 -22.28 12.94
CA ASP A 940 -4.76 -21.50 12.81
C ASP A 940 -5.95 -22.42 13.16
#